data_AF-A0A525DBU6-F1
#
_entry.id   AF-A0A525DBU6-F1
#
_cell.length_a   1.000
_cell.length_b   1.000
_cell.length_c   1.000
_cell.angle_alpha   90.00
_cell.angle_beta   90.00
_cell.angle_gamma   90.00
#
_symmetry.space_group_name_H-M   'P 1'
#
loop_
_entity.id
_entity.type
_entity.pdbx_description
1 polymer ?
#
loop_
_entity_poly.entity_id
_entity_poly.type
_entity_poly.pdbx_seq_one_letter_code
_entity_poly.pdbx_strand_id
1 'polypeptide(L)'
;MNSRIYVGTITHERFRPVSHRLSYPLYFYGLDLDELPHIGRKFPLFGYNKKNISAIHDRDYLTPGQEAIHTKLERLMPAMGNRPAISFVTTITGARYLNYVFNPVSFHYCFDGDRSLIGIVAEVNNTFGERHHYLLTDPLPCEGNWLACYKAPKAFHVSPFNRVEGTYLFYFSHPGPAIHVRIVLVCDEKVQMSAELKGTGSPMTPAAHLKTILKYPLVPHMNIPRIYAQAFKLFFKRKLTYHDKPEPSSRMTIGRQEPTIAESICRRLVISAFRKIVTGRLIIEEPSGTKILCGPGAGGPIAGIRIISPAFFTRVVLDGEIGFGEAFTDGLWDTPDLVNLTRLLILNRDCFSDGNMVTSFLTRIREKIAHEKRKNTVENARKNISDHYDLSNAFYELFLDRRMIYSCGIFNSPENTLETAQENKMRRMLDKAGVGAGHHLLEIGCGWGGFAVFAVKETGCRVTGITISRAQYERACQRVKDEGLEDRITILLKDYRHIQGQFDRIISIEMIEAVGPQFLGTFFRRCRELLTPNGVMVFQTITIADDRYDRYLRERDWIQKHIFPGGHLPCLKSLDDAILGHTDFEITGTEHIGQHYATTLEAWRDRFLQALPAVRSMGFTPGFIRKWIYYLSVCEAGFDTGAIDDIQMVLTPK
;
A
#
# COMPACT_ATOMS: atom_id res chain seq x y z
N MET A 1 50.19 -11.77 6.16
CA MET A 1 48.78 -11.81 5.74
C MET A 1 48.02 -10.83 6.62
N ASN A 2 47.41 -9.85 6.00
CA ASN A 2 46.80 -8.67 6.61
C ASN A 2 45.35 -8.92 7.03
N SER A 3 44.67 -9.88 6.39
CA SER A 3 43.30 -10.24 6.70
C SER A 3 43.13 -10.81 8.11
N ARG A 4 42.04 -10.40 8.78
CA ARG A 4 41.72 -10.73 10.18
C ARG A 4 40.26 -11.15 10.35
N ILE A 5 40.03 -11.96 11.38
CA ILE A 5 38.69 -12.26 11.89
C ILE A 5 38.54 -11.52 13.21
N TYR A 6 37.53 -10.65 13.29
CA TYR A 6 37.20 -9.90 14.49
C TYR A 6 36.07 -10.58 15.24
N VAL A 7 36.23 -10.69 16.56
CA VAL A 7 35.17 -11.08 17.47
C VAL A 7 34.91 -9.91 18.42
N GLY A 8 33.65 -9.53 18.58
CA GLY A 8 33.30 -8.43 19.45
C GLY A 8 31.82 -8.16 19.54
N THR A 9 31.44 -6.89 19.67
CA THR A 9 30.09 -6.46 20.01
C THR A 9 29.65 -5.30 19.14
N ILE A 10 28.37 -5.30 18.78
CA ILE A 10 27.69 -4.14 18.22
C ILE A 10 26.70 -3.62 19.26
N THR A 11 26.70 -2.31 19.46
CA THR A 11 25.81 -1.62 20.40
C THR A 11 25.05 -0.53 19.66
N HIS A 12 23.73 -0.59 19.70
CA HIS A 12 22.84 0.46 19.25
C HIS A 12 22.23 1.12 20.47
N GLU A 13 22.40 2.43 20.60
CA GLU A 13 21.85 3.23 21.69
C GLU A 13 21.07 4.39 21.11
N ARG A 14 19.78 4.44 21.42
CA ARG A 14 18.88 5.52 21.05
C ARG A 14 18.61 6.35 22.30
N PHE A 15 18.73 7.66 22.17
CA PHE A 15 18.51 8.60 23.27
C PHE A 15 17.12 9.26 23.19
N ARG A 16 16.55 9.41 21.98
CA ARG A 16 15.27 10.10 21.74
C ARG A 16 14.42 9.45 20.62
N PRO A 17 13.09 9.65 20.62
CA PRO A 17 12.27 10.22 21.70
C PRO A 17 12.14 9.28 22.91
N VAL A 18 12.44 7.99 22.74
CA VAL A 18 12.47 6.98 23.81
C VAL A 18 13.88 6.40 23.92
N SER A 19 14.42 6.39 25.14
CA SER A 19 15.72 5.77 25.41
C SER A 19 15.65 4.24 25.27
N HIS A 20 16.57 3.67 24.50
CA HIS A 20 16.66 2.23 24.30
C HIS A 20 18.08 1.82 23.88
N ARG A 21 18.63 0.80 24.53
CA ARG A 21 19.95 0.26 24.24
C ARG A 21 19.86 -1.23 23.92
N LEU A 22 20.54 -1.63 22.86
CA LEU A 22 20.66 -3.00 22.40
C LEU A 22 22.14 -3.29 22.16
N SER A 23 22.69 -4.31 22.82
CA SER A 23 24.05 -4.78 22.56
C SER A 23 24.04 -6.28 22.33
N TYR A 24 24.78 -6.75 21.34
CA TYR A 24 24.90 -8.18 21.06
C TYR A 24 26.26 -8.54 20.47
N PRO A 25 26.73 -9.78 20.72
CA PRO A 25 27.98 -10.25 20.16
C PRO A 25 27.83 -10.58 18.67
N LEU A 26 28.91 -10.35 17.93
CA LEU A 26 29.07 -10.77 16.55
C LEU A 26 30.53 -11.09 16.23
N TYR A 27 30.74 -11.73 15.09
CA TYR A 27 32.05 -11.76 14.44
C TYR A 27 31.92 -11.19 13.03
N PHE A 28 33.01 -10.63 12.52
CA PHE A 28 33.09 -10.02 11.19
C PHE A 28 34.54 -10.10 10.70
N TYR A 29 34.77 -9.77 9.44
CA TYR A 29 36.07 -9.90 8.80
C TYR A 29 36.65 -8.51 8.50
N GLY A 30 37.96 -8.37 8.63
CA GLY A 30 38.72 -7.31 7.95
C GLY A 30 39.57 -7.96 6.89
N LEU A 31 39.19 -7.77 5.64
CA LEU A 31 39.76 -8.49 4.50
C LEU A 31 40.59 -7.52 3.69
N ASP A 32 41.85 -7.88 3.49
CA ASP A 32 42.68 -7.26 2.45
C ASP A 32 42.19 -7.82 1.10
N LEU A 33 41.72 -6.93 0.21
CA LEU A 33 41.09 -7.36 -1.04
C LEU A 33 42.05 -8.14 -1.94
N ASP A 34 43.35 -7.85 -1.87
CA ASP A 34 44.38 -8.54 -2.66
C ASP A 34 44.62 -9.99 -2.18
N GLU A 35 44.26 -10.28 -0.92
CA GLU A 35 44.39 -11.61 -0.34
C GLU A 35 43.18 -12.50 -0.64
N LEU A 36 42.04 -11.94 -1.06
CA LEU A 36 40.79 -12.69 -1.28
C LEU A 36 40.92 -13.87 -2.26
N PRO A 37 41.57 -13.72 -3.44
CA PRO A 37 41.79 -14.85 -4.34
C PRO A 37 42.61 -15.97 -3.70
N HIS A 38 43.61 -15.62 -2.89
CA HIS A 38 44.46 -16.58 -2.19
C HIS A 38 43.70 -17.30 -1.08
N ILE A 39 43.01 -16.55 -0.22
CA ILE A 39 42.20 -17.08 0.88
C ILE A 39 41.13 -18.00 0.32
N GLY A 40 40.39 -17.57 -0.70
CA GLY A 40 39.35 -18.37 -1.34
C GLY A 40 39.86 -19.67 -1.96
N ARG A 41 41.13 -19.75 -2.39
CA ARG A 41 41.74 -20.98 -2.91
C ARG A 41 42.23 -21.91 -1.79
N LYS A 42 42.90 -21.37 -0.77
CA LYS A 42 43.61 -22.19 0.25
C LYS A 42 42.79 -22.53 1.49
N PHE A 43 41.72 -21.80 1.78
CA PHE A 43 40.97 -21.97 3.04
C PHE A 43 39.73 -22.82 2.77
N PRO A 44 39.64 -24.04 3.34
CA PRO A 44 38.62 -25.01 2.95
C PRO A 44 37.19 -24.56 3.23
N LEU A 45 36.98 -23.68 4.21
CA LEU A 45 35.65 -23.19 4.62
C LEU A 45 35.32 -21.78 4.15
N PHE A 46 36.22 -21.15 3.38
CA PHE A 46 36.03 -19.81 2.83
C PHE A 46 35.93 -19.85 1.31
N GLY A 47 34.97 -19.11 0.74
CA GLY A 47 34.77 -18.96 -0.69
C GLY A 47 34.98 -17.52 -1.15
N TYR A 48 35.68 -17.32 -2.26
CA TYR A 48 35.67 -16.06 -3.00
C TYR A 48 35.01 -16.32 -4.36
N ASN A 49 33.90 -15.63 -4.62
CA ASN A 49 33.00 -15.85 -5.77
C ASN A 49 32.54 -17.31 -5.97
N LYS A 50 32.56 -18.12 -4.91
CA LYS A 50 32.12 -19.51 -4.91
C LYS A 50 31.40 -19.86 -3.61
N LYS A 51 30.45 -20.79 -3.69
CA LYS A 51 29.71 -21.27 -2.52
C LYS A 51 30.66 -21.98 -1.54
N ASN A 52 30.58 -21.63 -0.27
CA ASN A 52 31.25 -22.31 0.83
C ASN A 52 30.51 -22.01 2.16
N ILE A 53 30.97 -22.54 3.30
CA ILE A 53 30.39 -22.27 4.62
C ILE A 53 30.39 -20.76 4.89
N SER A 54 31.51 -20.10 4.62
CA SER A 54 31.56 -18.64 4.55
C SER A 54 32.04 -18.17 3.19
N ALA A 55 31.49 -17.07 2.66
CA ALA A 55 31.92 -16.58 1.35
C ALA A 55 31.78 -15.07 1.16
N ILE A 56 32.64 -14.52 0.31
CA ILE A 56 32.54 -13.18 -0.26
C ILE A 56 32.26 -13.34 -1.74
N HIS A 57 31.23 -12.65 -2.24
CA HIS A 57 30.99 -12.52 -3.67
C HIS A 57 31.03 -11.06 -4.05
N ASP A 58 31.75 -10.73 -5.12
CA ASP A 58 31.88 -9.36 -5.62
C ASP A 58 30.54 -8.71 -5.92
N ARG A 59 29.56 -9.49 -6.41
CA ARG A 59 28.18 -9.03 -6.67
C ARG A 59 27.44 -8.50 -5.45
N ASP A 60 27.93 -8.81 -4.25
CA ASP A 60 27.29 -8.41 -3.00
C ASP A 60 27.77 -7.06 -2.49
N TYR A 61 28.69 -6.38 -3.18
CA TYR A 61 29.32 -5.16 -2.71
C TYR A 61 29.28 -4.06 -3.76
N LEU A 62 29.10 -2.83 -3.29
CA LEU A 62 29.05 -1.59 -4.05
C LEU A 62 27.99 -1.64 -5.16
N THR A 63 28.38 -1.56 -6.42
CA THR A 63 27.48 -1.72 -7.56
C THR A 63 27.19 -3.20 -7.84
N PRO A 64 25.96 -3.58 -8.24
CA PRO A 64 25.64 -4.93 -8.68
C PRO A 64 26.54 -5.39 -9.85
N GLY A 65 26.85 -6.69 -9.92
CA GLY A 65 27.64 -7.29 -11.01
C GLY A 65 28.87 -8.06 -10.56
N GLN A 66 29.49 -8.81 -11.47
CA GLN A 66 30.61 -9.75 -11.19
C GLN A 66 31.99 -9.07 -11.13
N GLU A 67 32.05 -7.76 -11.32
CA GLU A 67 33.30 -7.02 -11.28
C GLU A 67 33.89 -6.96 -9.87
N ALA A 68 35.22 -7.01 -9.76
CA ALA A 68 35.92 -7.01 -8.48
C ALA A 68 35.60 -5.77 -7.62
N ILE A 69 35.50 -5.94 -6.30
CA ILE A 69 35.26 -4.82 -5.36
C ILE A 69 36.28 -3.69 -5.55
N HIS A 70 37.55 -4.03 -5.79
CA HIS A 70 38.61 -3.05 -6.03
C HIS A 70 38.29 -2.12 -7.21
N THR A 71 37.96 -2.69 -8.36
CA THR A 71 37.60 -1.94 -9.58
C THR A 71 36.34 -1.11 -9.38
N LYS A 72 35.36 -1.61 -8.60
CA LYS A 72 34.17 -0.84 -8.24
C LYS A 72 34.51 0.38 -7.37
N LEU A 73 35.47 0.27 -6.45
CA LEU A 73 35.96 1.39 -5.64
C LEU A 73 36.72 2.41 -6.50
N GLU A 74 37.57 1.95 -7.42
CA GLU A 74 38.27 2.83 -8.37
C GLU A 74 37.29 3.68 -9.19
N ARG A 75 36.15 3.13 -9.60
CA ARG A 75 35.11 3.91 -10.30
C ARG A 75 34.43 4.97 -9.45
N LEU A 76 34.46 4.84 -8.14
CA LEU A 76 33.94 5.85 -7.22
C LEU A 76 34.95 6.98 -6.97
N MET A 77 36.22 6.80 -7.38
CA MET A 77 37.28 7.79 -7.15
C MET A 77 37.02 9.17 -7.74
N PRO A 78 36.50 9.34 -8.97
CA PRO A 78 36.19 10.67 -9.49
C PRO A 78 35.19 11.43 -8.61
N ALA A 79 34.27 10.72 -7.96
CA ALA A 79 33.31 11.28 -7.02
C ALA A 79 33.91 11.57 -5.63
N MET A 80 35.13 11.06 -5.35
CA MET A 80 35.91 11.31 -4.14
C MET A 80 36.86 12.53 -4.28
N GLY A 81 36.84 13.21 -5.42
CA GLY A 81 37.69 14.37 -5.73
C GLY A 81 39.05 13.98 -6.33
N ASN A 82 39.95 14.96 -6.49
CA ASN A 82 41.29 14.75 -7.05
C ASN A 82 42.23 14.12 -6.01
N ARG A 83 42.14 12.80 -5.85
CA ARG A 83 42.87 12.00 -4.84
C ARG A 83 43.88 11.05 -5.50
N PRO A 84 44.95 10.64 -4.79
CA PRO A 84 45.87 9.59 -5.26
C PRO A 84 45.14 8.29 -5.56
N ALA A 85 45.68 7.47 -6.47
CA ALA A 85 45.09 6.17 -6.82
C ALA A 85 45.06 5.21 -5.63
N ILE A 86 43.98 4.44 -5.51
CA ILE A 86 43.84 3.38 -4.51
C ILE A 86 44.87 2.29 -4.81
N SER A 87 45.74 2.02 -3.84
CA SER A 87 46.76 0.96 -3.93
C SER A 87 46.45 -0.23 -3.02
N PHE A 88 45.80 0.01 -1.88
CA PHE A 88 45.41 -1.05 -0.95
C PHE A 88 44.01 -0.80 -0.40
N VAL A 89 43.24 -1.87 -0.21
CA VAL A 89 41.90 -1.79 0.38
C VAL A 89 41.73 -2.81 1.48
N THR A 90 41.38 -2.33 2.67
CA THR A 90 40.90 -3.20 3.77
C THR A 90 39.40 -3.04 3.94
N THR A 91 38.65 -4.13 3.76
CA THR A 91 37.19 -4.14 3.89
C THR A 91 36.76 -4.77 5.21
N ILE A 92 36.06 -4.00 6.04
CA ILE A 92 35.40 -4.46 7.26
C ILE A 92 33.97 -4.85 6.93
N THR A 93 33.64 -6.14 7.01
CA THR A 93 32.35 -6.65 6.52
C THR A 93 31.93 -7.97 7.18
N GLY A 94 30.63 -8.29 7.10
CA GLY A 94 30.11 -9.64 7.31
C GLY A 94 30.22 -10.49 6.03
N ALA A 95 30.62 -11.76 6.15
CA ALA A 95 30.60 -12.71 5.03
C ALA A 95 29.25 -13.42 4.90
N ARG A 96 28.97 -13.98 3.72
CA ARG A 96 27.93 -15.02 3.57
C ARG A 96 28.19 -16.14 4.55
N TYR A 97 27.13 -16.69 5.14
CA TYR A 97 27.19 -17.93 5.90
C TYR A 97 26.14 -18.91 5.39
N LEU A 98 26.57 -20.10 4.95
CA LEU A 98 25.71 -21.07 4.24
C LEU A 98 24.89 -20.40 3.12
N ASN A 99 25.55 -19.52 2.37
CA ASN A 99 25.00 -18.74 1.27
C ASN A 99 23.90 -17.71 1.64
N TYR A 100 23.64 -17.48 2.92
CA TYR A 100 22.75 -16.44 3.44
C TYR A 100 23.54 -15.34 4.14
N VAL A 101 23.24 -14.06 3.87
CA VAL A 101 23.67 -12.95 4.71
C VAL A 101 22.76 -11.75 4.56
N PHE A 102 22.47 -11.12 5.68
CA PHE A 102 22.08 -9.72 5.74
C PHE A 102 23.23 -8.95 6.37
N ASN A 103 23.98 -8.23 5.53
CA ASN A 103 25.14 -7.45 5.94
C ASN A 103 24.74 -5.97 6.03
N PRO A 104 24.44 -5.44 7.23
CA PRO A 104 23.84 -4.12 7.36
C PRO A 104 24.81 -2.99 7.00
N VAL A 105 26.12 -3.20 7.16
CA VAL A 105 27.13 -2.19 6.84
C VAL A 105 28.47 -2.84 6.49
N SER A 106 29.13 -2.29 5.47
CA SER A 106 30.53 -2.57 5.14
C SER A 106 31.33 -1.26 5.13
N PHE A 107 32.59 -1.31 5.55
CA PHE A 107 33.49 -0.16 5.49
C PHE A 107 34.73 -0.53 4.67
N HIS A 108 34.94 0.17 3.56
CA HIS A 108 36.10 0.00 2.70
C HIS A 108 37.11 1.11 3.00
N TYR A 109 38.22 0.75 3.64
CA TYR A 109 39.33 1.66 3.91
C TYR A 109 40.27 1.66 2.71
N CYS A 110 40.38 2.79 2.04
CA CYS A 110 41.20 2.95 0.84
C CYS A 110 42.51 3.67 1.19
N PHE A 111 43.64 3.06 0.83
CA PHE A 111 44.98 3.59 1.09
C PHE A 111 45.78 3.78 -0.20
N ASP A 112 46.71 4.73 -0.19
CA ASP A 112 47.66 4.96 -1.28
C ASP A 112 48.90 4.06 -1.15
N GLY A 113 49.87 4.23 -2.07
CA GLY A 113 51.11 3.46 -2.12
C GLY A 113 51.96 3.57 -0.85
N ASP A 114 51.86 4.69 -0.14
CA ASP A 114 52.57 4.97 1.12
C ASP A 114 51.78 4.51 2.35
N ARG A 115 50.65 3.83 2.14
CA ARG A 115 49.71 3.37 3.18
C ARG A 115 49.04 4.51 3.95
N SER A 116 48.96 5.71 3.37
CA SER A 116 48.18 6.80 3.92
C SER A 116 46.70 6.64 3.54
N LEU A 117 45.79 7.00 4.46
CA LEU A 117 44.35 6.86 4.24
C LEU A 117 43.87 7.91 3.23
N ILE A 118 43.33 7.45 2.10
CA ILE A 118 42.74 8.30 1.05
C ILE A 118 41.29 8.67 1.42
N GLY A 119 40.57 7.71 1.97
CA GLY A 119 39.16 7.85 2.35
C GLY A 119 38.51 6.53 2.72
N ILE A 120 37.27 6.59 3.18
CA ILE A 120 36.47 5.42 3.55
C ILE A 120 35.15 5.44 2.78
N VAL A 121 34.79 4.32 2.16
CA VAL A 121 33.43 4.12 1.60
C VAL A 121 32.63 3.31 2.61
N ALA A 122 31.60 3.92 3.19
CA ALA A 122 30.65 3.22 4.06
C ALA A 122 29.43 2.78 3.24
N GLU A 123 29.33 1.48 2.98
CA GLU A 123 28.20 0.85 2.33
C GLU A 123 27.16 0.47 3.39
N VAL A 124 25.96 1.05 3.32
CA VAL A 124 24.87 0.78 4.27
C VAL A 124 23.73 0.08 3.54
N ASN A 125 23.28 -1.06 4.03
CA ASN A 125 22.18 -1.84 3.46
C ASN A 125 20.95 -1.78 4.40
N ASN A 126 19.74 -1.65 3.85
CA ASN A 126 18.50 -1.65 4.63
C ASN A 126 17.70 -2.96 4.47
N THR A 127 16.70 -3.15 5.32
CA THR A 127 15.81 -4.33 5.26
C THR A 127 14.89 -4.35 4.04
N PHE A 128 14.87 -3.27 3.25
CA PHE A 128 14.12 -3.14 2.00
C PHE A 128 14.94 -3.57 0.77
N GLY A 129 16.17 -4.07 0.98
CA GLY A 129 17.05 -4.55 -0.09
C GLY A 129 17.80 -3.44 -0.83
N GLU A 130 17.73 -2.20 -0.35
CA GLU A 130 18.48 -1.09 -0.92
C GLU A 130 19.85 -0.94 -0.27
N ARG A 131 20.73 -0.25 -0.98
CA ARG A 131 22.08 0.07 -0.56
C ARG A 131 22.36 1.55 -0.76
N HIS A 132 23.11 2.16 0.14
CA HIS A 132 23.61 3.50 -0.03
C HIS A 132 25.10 3.57 0.27
N HIS A 133 25.84 4.33 -0.53
CA HIS A 133 27.27 4.55 -0.33
C HIS A 133 27.53 5.95 0.20
N TYR A 134 28.05 6.05 1.41
CA TYR A 134 28.63 7.29 1.92
C TYR A 134 30.11 7.34 1.54
N LEU A 135 30.48 8.32 0.70
CA LEU A 135 31.86 8.61 0.35
C LEU A 135 32.45 9.54 1.41
N LEU A 136 33.40 9.06 2.22
CA LEU A 136 33.96 9.77 3.36
C LEU A 136 35.43 10.12 3.09
N THR A 137 35.65 11.31 2.54
CA THR A 137 36.94 11.73 1.97
C THR A 137 37.62 12.86 2.73
N ASP A 138 36.85 13.72 3.39
CA ASP A 138 37.35 14.94 4.02
C ASP A 138 37.28 14.81 5.54
N PRO A 139 38.37 14.41 6.21
CA PRO A 139 38.34 14.13 7.63
C PRO A 139 38.20 15.42 8.45
N LEU A 140 37.42 15.32 9.52
CA LEU A 140 37.30 16.34 10.56
C LEU A 140 38.39 16.14 11.63
N PRO A 141 38.80 17.22 12.31
CA PRO A 141 39.60 17.11 13.53
C PRO A 141 38.90 16.21 14.55
N CYS A 142 39.65 15.31 15.17
CA CYS A 142 39.12 14.41 16.18
C CYS A 142 40.08 14.22 17.34
N GLU A 143 39.54 14.31 18.56
CA GLU A 143 40.29 14.10 19.78
C GLU A 143 40.26 12.61 20.18
N GLY A 144 41.40 12.09 20.64
CA GLY A 144 41.56 10.70 21.05
C GLY A 144 42.17 9.80 19.98
N ASN A 145 42.06 8.48 20.16
CA ASN A 145 42.76 7.47 19.36
C ASN A 145 41.96 7.04 18.11
N TRP A 146 41.52 8.02 17.30
CA TRP A 146 40.79 7.79 16.05
C TRP A 146 41.71 8.00 14.85
N LEU A 147 41.58 7.14 13.84
CA LEU A 147 42.28 7.31 12.56
C LEU A 147 41.66 8.45 11.75
N ALA A 148 40.33 8.47 11.67
CA ALA A 148 39.62 9.49 10.92
C ALA A 148 38.19 9.67 11.44
N CYS A 149 37.71 10.90 11.33
CA CYS A 149 36.32 11.25 11.62
C CYS A 149 35.70 11.97 10.43
N TYR A 150 34.44 11.69 10.11
CA TYR A 150 33.78 12.25 8.95
C TYR A 150 32.35 12.67 9.28
N LYS A 151 31.82 13.60 8.48
CA LYS A 151 30.43 14.05 8.57
C LYS A 151 29.75 13.85 7.22
N ALA A 152 28.55 13.26 7.23
CA ALA A 152 27.73 13.14 6.03
C ALA A 152 26.24 13.34 6.34
N PRO A 153 25.46 14.01 5.47
CA PRO A 153 24.02 14.14 5.66
C PRO A 153 23.34 12.77 5.62
N LYS A 154 22.33 12.55 6.46
CA LYS A 154 21.55 11.31 6.46
C LYS A 154 20.70 11.23 5.19
N ALA A 155 21.23 10.54 4.18
CA ALA A 155 20.56 10.35 2.89
C ALA A 155 19.84 9.00 2.72
N PHE A 156 19.84 8.12 3.74
CA PHE A 156 19.35 6.74 3.61
C PHE A 156 18.36 6.33 4.71
N HIS A 157 17.28 5.65 4.31
CA HIS A 157 16.25 5.13 5.20
C HIS A 157 16.63 3.73 5.70
N VAL A 158 17.16 3.67 6.92
CA VAL A 158 17.66 2.45 7.57
C VAL A 158 16.73 1.90 8.65
N SER A 159 15.73 2.68 9.07
CA SER A 159 14.80 2.29 10.14
C SER A 159 13.47 3.03 10.00
N PRO A 160 12.32 2.33 10.11
CA PRO A 160 10.99 2.95 10.05
C PRO A 160 10.70 3.89 11.24
N PHE A 161 11.56 3.89 12.27
CA PHE A 161 11.41 4.76 13.44
C PHE A 161 12.28 6.02 13.38
N ASN A 162 12.93 6.29 12.24
CA ASN A 162 13.74 7.48 12.01
C ASN A 162 13.44 8.06 10.62
N ARG A 163 13.13 9.36 10.57
CA ARG A 163 13.06 10.12 9.32
C ARG A 163 14.42 10.19 8.63
N VAL A 164 14.44 10.51 7.35
CA VAL A 164 15.68 10.76 6.57
C VAL A 164 16.07 12.23 6.74
N GLU A 165 16.36 12.60 7.99
CA GLU A 165 16.72 13.95 8.41
C GLU A 165 17.94 13.86 9.34
N GLY A 166 18.73 14.92 9.41
CA GLY A 166 19.92 15.01 10.26
C GLY A 166 21.22 14.61 9.59
N THR A 167 22.25 14.45 10.41
CA THR A 167 23.64 14.26 9.98
C THR A 167 24.28 13.10 10.73
N TYR A 168 24.98 12.23 10.01
CA TYR A 168 25.85 11.22 10.60
C TYR A 168 27.26 11.77 10.85
N LEU A 169 27.79 11.48 12.03
CA LEU A 169 29.19 11.59 12.37
C LEU A 169 29.78 10.18 12.47
N PHE A 170 30.79 9.90 11.65
CA PHE A 170 31.49 8.63 11.61
C PHE A 170 32.85 8.76 12.27
N TYR A 171 33.23 7.78 13.08
CA TYR A 171 34.52 7.69 13.76
C TYR A 171 35.11 6.32 13.47
N PHE A 172 36.33 6.28 12.96
CA PHE A 172 37.01 5.05 12.56
C PHE A 172 38.37 4.94 13.24
N SER A 173 38.66 3.80 13.85
CA SER A 173 40.02 3.44 14.26
C SER A 173 40.80 2.80 13.11
N HIS A 174 42.10 2.61 13.28
CA HIS A 174 42.85 1.74 12.36
C HIS A 174 42.28 0.31 12.32
N PRO A 175 42.23 -0.33 11.13
CA PRO A 175 41.80 -1.73 11.00
C PRO A 175 42.95 -2.69 11.36
N GLY A 176 43.28 -2.78 12.66
CA GLY A 176 44.44 -3.53 13.18
C GLY A 176 44.09 -4.66 14.17
N PRO A 177 44.92 -4.89 15.21
CA PRO A 177 44.62 -5.90 16.25
C PRO A 177 43.30 -5.65 17.01
N ALA A 178 42.88 -4.39 17.11
CA ALA A 178 41.57 -4.00 17.59
C ALA A 178 40.93 -3.04 16.59
N ILE A 179 39.61 -3.05 16.51
CA ILE A 179 38.84 -2.14 15.67
C ILE A 179 37.67 -1.55 16.42
N HIS A 180 37.44 -0.27 16.19
CA HIS A 180 36.33 0.49 16.71
C HIS A 180 35.77 1.39 15.61
N VAL A 181 34.49 1.22 15.30
CA VAL A 181 33.73 2.11 14.44
C VAL A 181 32.55 2.65 15.22
N ARG A 182 32.36 3.97 15.23
CA ARG A 182 31.24 4.62 15.89
C ARG A 182 30.52 5.53 14.90
N ILE A 183 29.20 5.43 14.85
CA ILE A 183 28.34 6.25 14.00
C ILE A 183 27.32 6.94 14.91
N VAL A 184 27.25 8.27 14.86
CA VAL A 184 26.34 9.08 15.66
C VAL A 184 25.39 9.83 14.74
N LEU A 185 24.09 9.72 14.96
CA LEU A 185 23.07 10.50 14.29
C LEU A 185 22.72 11.73 15.13
N VAL A 186 22.90 12.91 14.54
CA VAL A 186 22.56 14.21 15.13
C VAL A 186 21.43 14.85 14.33
N CYS A 187 20.37 15.26 15.02
CA CYS A 187 19.22 16.00 14.46
C CYS A 187 18.97 17.22 15.36
N ASP A 188 18.78 18.40 14.77
CA ASP A 188 18.60 19.67 15.49
C ASP A 188 19.64 19.88 16.61
N GLU A 189 20.92 19.66 16.26
CA GLU A 189 22.08 19.75 17.16
C GLU A 189 22.07 18.78 18.35
N LYS A 190 21.13 17.84 18.41
CA LYS A 190 21.00 16.86 19.49
C LYS A 190 21.31 15.46 19.01
N VAL A 191 22.04 14.70 19.82
CA VAL A 191 22.33 13.29 19.55
C VAL A 191 21.04 12.48 19.68
N GLN A 192 20.61 11.88 18.57
CA GLN A 192 19.42 11.06 18.52
C GLN A 192 19.73 9.58 18.78
N MET A 193 20.82 9.08 18.20
CA MET A 193 21.24 7.68 18.29
C MET A 193 22.74 7.54 18.04
N SER A 194 23.36 6.51 18.63
CA SER A 194 24.69 6.03 18.29
C SER A 194 24.68 4.53 18.00
N ALA A 195 25.56 4.12 17.08
CA ALA A 195 25.89 2.72 16.80
C ALA A 195 27.40 2.53 16.92
N GLU A 196 27.83 1.54 17.71
CA GLU A 196 29.24 1.23 17.94
C GLU A 196 29.52 -0.23 17.57
N LEU A 197 30.51 -0.45 16.72
CA LEU A 197 31.08 -1.74 16.38
C LEU A 197 32.49 -1.83 16.96
N LYS A 198 32.70 -2.75 17.90
CA LYS A 198 34.01 -3.01 18.51
C LYS A 198 34.40 -4.46 18.29
N GLY A 199 35.67 -4.72 17.99
CA GLY A 199 36.16 -6.09 17.80
C GLY A 199 37.64 -6.23 18.11
N THR A 200 38.02 -7.43 18.59
CA THR A 200 39.42 -7.84 18.70
C THR A 200 39.73 -8.81 17.56
N GLY A 201 40.76 -8.52 16.79
CA GLY A 201 41.11 -9.22 15.55
C GLY A 201 42.21 -10.25 15.76
N SER A 202 41.97 -11.48 15.30
CA SER A 202 43.02 -12.49 15.12
C SER A 202 43.38 -12.63 13.64
N PRO A 203 44.66 -12.92 13.29
CA PRO A 203 45.04 -13.21 11.90
C PRO A 203 44.16 -14.32 11.31
N MET A 204 43.72 -14.14 10.07
CA MET A 204 42.83 -15.09 9.40
C MET A 204 43.58 -16.35 8.94
N THR A 205 43.71 -17.37 9.77
CA THR A 205 44.29 -18.67 9.37
C THR A 205 43.19 -19.73 9.18
N PRO A 206 43.43 -20.85 8.46
CA PRO A 206 42.44 -21.92 8.33
C PRO A 206 41.93 -22.43 9.69
N ALA A 207 42.83 -22.56 10.67
CA ALA A 207 42.49 -22.97 12.03
C ALA A 207 41.67 -21.91 12.78
N ALA A 208 42.05 -20.63 12.71
CA ALA A 208 41.30 -19.54 13.33
C ALA A 208 39.89 -19.40 12.73
N HIS A 209 39.78 -19.62 11.41
CA HIS A 209 38.52 -19.59 10.69
C HIS A 209 37.58 -20.73 11.10
N LEU A 210 38.08 -21.98 11.11
CA LEU A 210 37.33 -23.14 11.60
C LEU A 210 36.87 -22.94 13.05
N LYS A 211 37.76 -22.49 13.93
CA LYS A 211 37.44 -22.21 15.34
C LYS A 211 36.32 -21.17 15.48
N THR A 212 36.32 -20.15 14.64
CA THR A 212 35.29 -19.09 14.66
C THR A 212 33.93 -19.63 14.22
N ILE A 213 33.88 -20.40 13.12
CA ILE A 213 32.66 -21.04 12.62
C ILE A 213 32.04 -21.96 13.68
N LEU A 214 32.86 -22.82 14.31
CA LEU A 214 32.39 -23.75 15.35
C LEU A 214 31.91 -23.03 16.62
N LYS A 215 32.54 -21.90 16.98
CA LYS A 215 32.18 -21.14 18.17
C LYS A 215 30.90 -20.30 17.97
N TYR A 216 30.61 -19.89 16.74
CA TYR A 216 29.50 -18.98 16.42
C TYR A 216 28.60 -19.45 15.25
N PRO A 217 28.08 -20.69 15.25
CA PRO A 217 27.48 -21.31 14.07
C PRO A 217 26.13 -20.69 13.64
N LEU A 218 25.41 -20.05 14.57
CA LEU A 218 24.09 -19.45 14.31
C LEU A 218 24.11 -17.92 14.31
N VAL A 219 25.23 -17.29 14.72
CA VAL A 219 25.31 -15.83 14.87
C VAL A 219 24.95 -15.07 13.58
N PRO A 220 25.41 -15.49 12.37
CA PRO A 220 25.04 -14.81 11.12
C PRO A 220 23.53 -14.82 10.82
N HIS A 221 22.81 -15.85 11.26
CA HIS A 221 21.37 -15.99 11.04
C HIS A 221 20.52 -15.21 12.07
N MET A 222 21.10 -14.78 13.19
CA MET A 222 20.36 -14.10 14.25
C MET A 222 20.15 -12.59 14.00
N ASN A 223 20.82 -11.99 13.01
CA ASN A 223 20.72 -10.55 12.76
C ASN A 223 19.30 -10.12 12.37
N ILE A 224 18.66 -10.78 11.39
CA ILE A 224 17.29 -10.44 10.97
C ILE A 224 16.25 -10.70 12.08
N PRO A 225 16.20 -11.88 12.74
CA PRO A 225 15.28 -12.11 13.85
C PRO A 225 15.43 -11.08 14.97
N ARG A 226 16.66 -10.67 15.30
CA ARG A 226 16.92 -9.61 16.30
C ARG A 226 16.37 -8.26 15.83
N ILE A 227 16.58 -7.87 14.57
CA ILE A 227 16.03 -6.63 14.01
C ILE A 227 14.51 -6.62 14.10
N TYR A 228 13.82 -7.68 13.67
CA TYR A 228 12.37 -7.75 13.74
C TYR A 228 11.84 -7.78 15.18
N ALA A 229 12.45 -8.55 16.07
CA ALA A 229 12.04 -8.59 17.48
C ALA A 229 12.19 -7.22 18.17
N GLN A 230 13.23 -6.46 17.81
CA GLN A 230 13.44 -5.12 18.35
C GLN A 230 12.51 -4.09 17.72
N ALA A 231 12.25 -4.18 16.41
CA ALA A 231 11.25 -3.35 15.75
C ALA A 231 9.86 -3.56 16.37
N PHE A 232 9.48 -4.82 16.63
CA PHE A 232 8.26 -5.17 17.34
C PHE A 232 8.21 -4.55 18.74
N LYS A 233 9.31 -4.64 19.52
CA LYS A 233 9.39 -4.04 20.86
C LYS A 233 9.26 -2.51 20.82
N LEU A 234 9.88 -1.85 19.84
CA LEU A 234 9.82 -0.40 19.69
C LEU A 234 8.43 0.09 19.27
N PHE A 235 7.79 -0.61 18.33
CA PHE A 235 6.45 -0.26 17.87
C PHE A 235 5.38 -0.56 18.94
N PHE A 236 5.29 -1.80 19.42
CA PHE A 236 4.20 -2.22 20.30
C PHE A 236 4.42 -1.87 21.78
N LYS A 237 5.65 -1.96 22.29
CA LYS A 237 5.92 -1.69 23.73
C LYS A 237 6.35 -0.26 24.01
N ARG A 238 6.94 0.44 23.04
CA ARG A 238 7.42 1.83 23.22
C ARG A 238 6.62 2.87 22.41
N LYS A 239 5.58 2.45 21.66
CA LYS A 239 4.65 3.31 20.90
C LYS A 239 5.37 4.33 20.00
N LEU A 240 6.50 3.95 19.41
CA LEU A 240 7.24 4.82 18.50
C LEU A 240 6.45 5.01 17.19
N THR A 241 6.42 6.26 16.71
CA THR A 241 5.82 6.61 15.44
C THR A 241 6.53 5.88 14.31
N TYR A 242 5.73 5.21 13.48
CA TYR A 242 6.17 4.59 12.23
C TYR A 242 6.21 5.67 11.14
N HIS A 243 7.32 5.75 10.42
CA HIS A 243 7.49 6.64 9.28
C HIS A 243 7.60 5.79 8.02
N ASP A 244 6.77 6.11 7.04
CA ASP A 244 6.83 5.50 5.71
C ASP A 244 8.19 5.77 5.04
N LYS A 245 8.59 4.83 4.19
CA LYS A 245 9.84 4.93 3.44
C LYS A 245 9.73 6.10 2.42
N PRO A 246 10.62 7.10 2.47
CA PRO A 246 10.65 8.16 1.47
C PRO A 246 11.30 7.67 0.16
N GLU A 247 11.03 8.37 -0.95
CA GLU A 247 11.73 8.14 -2.21
C GLU A 247 13.25 8.41 -2.05
N PRO A 248 14.13 7.61 -2.67
CA PRO A 248 15.58 7.82 -2.58
C PRO A 248 15.97 9.18 -3.18
N SER A 249 16.49 10.09 -2.36
CA SER A 249 16.91 11.44 -2.79
C SER A 249 18.32 11.52 -3.37
N SER A 250 19.12 10.46 -3.21
CA SER A 250 20.54 10.42 -3.61
C SER A 250 20.79 9.44 -4.75
N ARG A 251 21.57 9.88 -5.75
CA ARG A 251 22.10 9.03 -6.83
C ARG A 251 23.02 7.91 -6.32
N MET A 252 23.48 8.00 -5.07
CA MET A 252 24.29 6.97 -4.41
C MET A 252 23.45 5.86 -3.76
N THR A 253 22.11 5.97 -3.77
CA THR A 253 21.20 4.91 -3.32
C THR A 253 20.90 3.97 -4.48
N ILE A 254 21.41 2.75 -4.41
CA ILE A 254 21.18 1.69 -5.39
C ILE A 254 20.10 0.76 -4.83
N GLY A 255 18.98 0.65 -5.53
CA GLY A 255 17.93 -0.31 -5.19
C GLY A 255 18.32 -1.75 -5.55
N ARG A 256 17.62 -2.73 -4.97
CA ARG A 256 17.72 -4.12 -5.41
C ARG A 256 17.18 -4.24 -6.84
N GLN A 257 18.06 -4.33 -7.83
CA GLN A 257 17.66 -4.62 -9.21
C GLN A 257 17.53 -6.12 -9.49
N GLU A 258 18.23 -7.00 -8.74
CA GLU A 258 18.14 -8.44 -9.00
C GLU A 258 17.09 -9.16 -8.13
N PRO A 259 16.10 -9.84 -8.76
CA PRO A 259 15.09 -10.59 -8.05
C PRO A 259 15.71 -11.75 -7.25
N THR A 260 15.17 -12.01 -6.05
CA THR A 260 15.37 -13.28 -5.33
C THR A 260 14.95 -14.46 -6.20
N ILE A 261 15.36 -15.67 -5.79
CA ILE A 261 14.88 -16.92 -6.40
C ILE A 261 13.34 -17.00 -6.33
N ALA A 262 12.75 -16.64 -5.19
CA ALA A 262 11.30 -16.63 -5.00
C ALA A 262 10.60 -15.63 -5.94
N GLU A 263 11.09 -14.39 -6.01
CA GLU A 263 10.59 -13.36 -6.93
C GLU A 263 10.77 -13.79 -8.39
N SER A 264 11.86 -14.48 -8.74
CA SER A 264 12.10 -15.00 -10.10
C SER A 264 11.13 -16.12 -10.48
N ILE A 265 10.74 -16.97 -9.54
CA ILE A 265 9.70 -17.99 -9.74
C ILE A 265 8.33 -17.33 -9.88
N CYS A 266 7.99 -16.42 -8.97
CA CYS A 266 6.72 -15.68 -9.01
C CYS A 266 6.58 -14.88 -10.30
N ARG A 267 7.66 -14.23 -10.74
CA ARG A 267 7.74 -13.53 -12.03
C ARG A 267 7.34 -14.44 -13.19
N ARG A 268 7.92 -15.64 -13.27
CA ARG A 268 7.58 -16.59 -14.33
C ARG A 268 6.09 -16.96 -14.31
N LEU A 269 5.52 -17.17 -13.13
CA LEU A 269 4.08 -17.47 -12.97
C LEU A 269 3.19 -16.30 -13.44
N VAL A 270 3.47 -15.09 -12.97
CA VAL A 270 2.69 -13.88 -13.32
C VAL A 270 2.77 -13.58 -14.81
N ILE A 271 3.98 -13.60 -15.38
CA ILE A 271 4.16 -13.40 -16.83
C ILE A 271 3.47 -14.50 -17.63
N SER A 272 3.53 -15.76 -17.18
CA SER A 272 2.82 -16.86 -17.84
C SER A 272 1.31 -16.69 -17.78
N ALA A 273 0.76 -16.13 -16.70
CA ALA A 273 -0.65 -15.83 -16.59
C ALA A 273 -1.05 -14.70 -17.56
N PHE A 274 -0.30 -13.59 -17.58
CA PHE A 274 -0.58 -12.48 -18.50
C PHE A 274 -0.44 -12.86 -19.97
N ARG A 275 0.41 -13.81 -20.33
CA ARG A 275 0.50 -14.34 -21.70
C ARG A 275 -0.79 -15.03 -22.18
N LYS A 276 -1.71 -15.39 -21.28
CA LYS A 276 -3.02 -15.96 -21.62
C LYS A 276 -4.05 -14.90 -22.05
N ILE A 277 -3.71 -13.60 -22.03
CA ILE A 277 -4.58 -12.54 -22.55
C ILE A 277 -4.93 -12.86 -24.02
N VAL A 278 -6.21 -12.94 -24.31
CA VAL A 278 -6.76 -13.25 -25.65
C VAL A 278 -7.33 -12.01 -26.34
N THR A 279 -7.77 -11.02 -25.56
CA THR A 279 -8.42 -9.80 -26.07
C THR A 279 -7.59 -8.58 -25.68
N GLY A 280 -7.12 -7.79 -26.65
CA GLY A 280 -6.25 -6.64 -26.40
C GLY A 280 -4.78 -7.00 -26.17
N ARG A 281 -4.01 -6.10 -25.53
CA ARG A 281 -2.58 -6.27 -25.26
C ARG A 281 -2.12 -5.59 -23.97
N LEU A 282 -1.35 -6.33 -23.19
CA LEU A 282 -0.60 -5.81 -22.04
C LEU A 282 0.88 -5.63 -22.40
N ILE A 283 1.42 -4.46 -22.13
CA ILE A 283 2.84 -4.11 -22.27
C ILE A 283 3.44 -4.01 -20.86
N ILE A 284 4.34 -4.92 -20.52
CA ILE A 284 5.00 -4.96 -19.21
C ILE A 284 6.41 -4.40 -19.37
N GLU A 285 6.70 -3.29 -18.71
CA GLU A 285 8.04 -2.70 -18.62
C GLU A 285 8.67 -3.08 -17.28
N GLU A 286 9.81 -3.77 -17.33
CA GLU A 286 10.55 -4.22 -16.15
C GLU A 286 11.60 -3.20 -15.70
N PRO A 287 12.11 -3.30 -14.45
CA PRO A 287 13.15 -2.39 -13.95
C PRO A 287 14.44 -2.37 -14.79
N SER A 288 14.71 -3.43 -15.56
CA SER A 288 15.83 -3.51 -16.52
C SER A 288 15.61 -2.70 -17.80
N GLY A 289 14.42 -2.12 -18.01
CA GLY A 289 13.98 -1.53 -19.27
C GLY A 289 13.46 -2.55 -20.29
N THR A 290 13.47 -3.85 -19.95
CA THR A 290 12.92 -4.90 -20.82
C THR A 290 11.41 -4.75 -20.95
N LYS A 291 10.90 -4.79 -22.18
CA LYS A 291 9.47 -4.79 -22.47
C LYS A 291 8.99 -6.17 -22.88
N ILE A 292 7.95 -6.66 -22.21
CA ILE A 292 7.28 -7.93 -22.52
C ILE A 292 5.88 -7.62 -23.04
N LEU A 293 5.55 -8.17 -24.20
CA LEU A 293 4.22 -8.05 -24.81
C LEU A 293 3.41 -9.30 -24.50
N CYS A 294 2.17 -9.12 -24.07
CA CYS A 294 1.23 -10.19 -23.73
C CYS A 294 -0.10 -9.93 -24.43
N GLY A 295 -0.62 -10.94 -25.14
CA GLY A 295 -1.85 -10.84 -25.93
C GLY A 295 -1.66 -10.30 -27.36
N PRO A 296 -2.64 -10.53 -28.25
CA PRO A 296 -2.52 -10.28 -29.68
C PRO A 296 -2.58 -8.79 -30.05
N GLY A 297 -3.16 -7.93 -29.20
CA GLY A 297 -3.36 -6.49 -29.49
C GLY A 297 -4.53 -6.16 -30.41
N ALA A 298 -5.29 -7.16 -30.83
CA ALA A 298 -6.53 -6.99 -31.56
C ALA A 298 -7.74 -7.14 -30.62
N GLY A 299 -8.86 -6.50 -30.98
CA GLY A 299 -10.17 -6.73 -30.34
C GLY A 299 -10.32 -6.19 -28.91
N GLY A 300 -9.36 -5.43 -28.37
CA GLY A 300 -9.46 -4.89 -27.03
C GLY A 300 -8.40 -3.85 -26.68
N PRO A 301 -8.40 -3.36 -25.43
CA PRO A 301 -7.50 -2.31 -24.96
C PRO A 301 -6.02 -2.64 -25.12
N ILE A 302 -5.19 -1.60 -25.31
CA ILE A 302 -3.73 -1.70 -25.18
C ILE A 302 -3.32 -0.95 -23.92
N ALA A 303 -2.86 -1.68 -22.91
CA ALA A 303 -2.50 -1.12 -21.61
C ALA A 303 -1.05 -1.41 -21.24
N GLY A 304 -0.46 -0.53 -20.43
CA GLY A 304 0.91 -0.65 -19.94
C GLY A 304 0.96 -0.92 -18.43
N ILE A 305 1.93 -1.69 -18.00
CA ILE A 305 2.32 -1.80 -16.58
C ILE A 305 3.83 -1.62 -16.48
N ARG A 306 4.26 -0.71 -15.60
CA ARG A 306 5.67 -0.46 -15.28
C ARG A 306 5.97 -1.04 -13.92
N ILE A 307 6.75 -2.11 -13.88
CA ILE A 307 7.20 -2.74 -12.64
C ILE A 307 8.37 -1.92 -12.08
N ILE A 308 8.20 -1.41 -10.87
CA ILE A 308 9.21 -0.62 -10.15
C ILE A 308 10.06 -1.55 -9.27
N SER A 309 9.44 -2.55 -8.63
CA SER A 309 10.10 -3.48 -7.70
C SER A 309 9.73 -4.94 -7.98
N PRO A 310 10.72 -5.88 -7.97
CA PRO A 310 10.45 -7.31 -8.08
C PRO A 310 9.49 -7.88 -7.02
N ALA A 311 9.35 -7.21 -5.88
CA ALA A 311 8.41 -7.59 -4.83
C ALA A 311 6.95 -7.65 -5.31
N PHE A 312 6.62 -6.91 -6.38
CA PHE A 312 5.33 -6.99 -7.08
C PHE A 312 4.92 -8.43 -7.38
N PHE A 313 5.83 -9.23 -7.94
CA PHE A 313 5.50 -10.57 -8.41
C PHE A 313 5.10 -11.50 -7.26
N THR A 314 5.82 -11.42 -6.13
CA THR A 314 5.50 -12.22 -4.95
C THR A 314 4.16 -11.78 -4.35
N ARG A 315 3.88 -10.47 -4.34
CA ARG A 315 2.61 -9.93 -3.83
C ARG A 315 1.41 -10.43 -4.63
N VAL A 316 1.50 -10.40 -5.96
CA VAL A 316 0.43 -10.87 -6.85
C VAL A 316 0.19 -12.38 -6.70
N VAL A 317 1.25 -13.19 -6.58
CA VAL A 317 1.09 -14.65 -6.44
C VAL A 317 0.50 -15.05 -5.08
N LEU A 318 0.92 -14.37 -4.01
CA LEU A 318 0.48 -14.73 -2.64
C LEU A 318 -0.90 -14.21 -2.30
N ASP A 319 -1.22 -12.97 -2.72
CA ASP A 319 -2.42 -12.25 -2.27
C ASP A 319 -3.38 -11.95 -3.43
N GLY A 320 -3.12 -12.43 -4.64
CA GLY A 320 -4.02 -12.34 -5.78
C GLY A 320 -4.38 -10.90 -6.18
N GLU A 321 -5.68 -10.66 -6.41
CA GLU A 321 -6.23 -9.34 -6.76
C GLU A 321 -5.96 -8.29 -5.68
N ILE A 322 -6.14 -8.65 -4.40
CA ILE A 322 -5.79 -7.78 -3.27
C ILE A 322 -4.29 -7.41 -3.32
N GLY A 323 -3.44 -8.41 -3.58
CA GLY A 323 -2.00 -8.21 -3.71
C GLY A 323 -1.63 -7.26 -4.85
N PHE A 324 -2.34 -7.35 -5.97
CA PHE A 324 -2.14 -6.48 -7.13
C PHE A 324 -2.44 -5.00 -6.79
N GLY A 325 -3.56 -4.72 -6.14
CA GLY A 325 -3.94 -3.37 -5.72
C GLY A 325 -3.09 -2.83 -4.55
N GLU A 326 -2.72 -3.68 -3.58
CA GLU A 326 -1.78 -3.29 -2.52
C GLU A 326 -0.39 -2.97 -3.08
N ALA A 327 0.10 -3.76 -4.04
CA ALA A 327 1.35 -3.47 -4.71
C ALA A 327 1.32 -2.13 -5.48
N PHE A 328 0.16 -1.73 -6.02
CA PHE A 328 0.01 -0.40 -6.61
C PHE A 328 0.11 0.67 -5.53
N THR A 329 -0.66 0.52 -4.44
CA THR A 329 -0.71 1.45 -3.31
C THR A 329 0.66 1.66 -2.68
N ASP A 330 1.45 0.58 -2.58
CA ASP A 330 2.81 0.57 -2.03
C ASP A 330 3.88 1.07 -3.03
N GLY A 331 3.49 1.43 -4.26
CA GLY A 331 4.41 1.96 -5.28
C GLY A 331 5.34 0.90 -5.90
N LEU A 332 4.97 -0.38 -5.86
CA LEU A 332 5.78 -1.47 -6.44
C LEU A 332 5.61 -1.58 -7.96
N TRP A 333 4.53 -1.03 -8.49
CA TRP A 333 4.27 -0.90 -9.92
C TRP A 333 3.40 0.32 -10.20
N ASP A 334 3.40 0.74 -11.46
CA ASP A 334 2.65 1.92 -11.92
C ASP A 334 2.14 1.71 -13.35
N THR A 335 1.24 2.57 -13.81
CA THR A 335 0.68 2.48 -15.16
C THR A 335 0.34 3.87 -15.69
N PRO A 336 0.47 4.11 -17.01
CA PRO A 336 0.04 5.38 -17.60
C PRO A 336 -1.48 5.57 -17.54
N ASP A 337 -2.26 4.49 -17.53
CA ASP A 337 -3.73 4.53 -17.52
C ASP A 337 -4.28 3.31 -16.79
N LEU A 338 -4.68 3.54 -15.54
CA LEU A 338 -5.18 2.49 -14.66
C LEU A 338 -6.58 2.01 -15.05
N VAL A 339 -7.41 2.88 -15.61
CA VAL A 339 -8.77 2.52 -16.05
C VAL A 339 -8.65 1.57 -17.24
N ASN A 340 -7.85 1.94 -18.23
CA ASN A 340 -7.63 1.12 -19.43
C ASN A 340 -6.94 -0.21 -19.13
N LEU A 341 -6.00 -0.23 -18.17
CA LEU A 341 -5.43 -1.48 -17.65
C LEU A 341 -6.49 -2.36 -16.99
N THR A 342 -7.34 -1.79 -16.13
CA THR A 342 -8.39 -2.56 -15.47
C THR A 342 -9.42 -3.09 -16.47
N ARG A 343 -9.82 -2.29 -17.47
CA ARG A 343 -10.68 -2.74 -18.58
C ARG A 343 -10.10 -3.97 -19.27
N LEU A 344 -8.81 -3.94 -19.62
CA LEU A 344 -8.11 -5.07 -20.23
C LEU A 344 -8.17 -6.33 -19.33
N LEU A 345 -7.91 -6.17 -18.03
CA LEU A 345 -7.90 -7.28 -17.09
C LEU A 345 -9.29 -7.88 -16.89
N ILE A 346 -10.34 -7.06 -16.82
CA ILE A 346 -11.73 -7.51 -16.71
C ILE A 346 -12.15 -8.31 -17.94
N LEU A 347 -11.86 -7.83 -19.15
CA LEU A 347 -12.18 -8.51 -20.41
C LEU A 347 -11.49 -9.88 -20.55
N ASN A 348 -10.39 -10.10 -19.83
CA ASN A 348 -9.62 -11.35 -19.85
C ASN A 348 -9.71 -12.12 -18.52
N ARG A 349 -10.66 -11.78 -17.64
CA ARG A 349 -10.73 -12.33 -16.26
C ARG A 349 -10.78 -13.85 -16.22
N ASP A 350 -11.50 -14.47 -17.16
CA ASP A 350 -11.69 -15.92 -17.23
C ASP A 350 -10.41 -16.64 -17.71
N CYS A 351 -9.48 -15.94 -18.34
CA CYS A 351 -8.16 -16.49 -18.68
C CYS A 351 -7.28 -16.69 -17.43
N PHE A 352 -7.60 -16.01 -16.33
CA PHE A 352 -6.86 -16.06 -15.07
C PHE A 352 -7.47 -17.04 -14.05
N SER A 353 -8.70 -17.53 -14.25
CA SER A 353 -9.40 -18.39 -13.28
C SER A 353 -8.86 -19.83 -13.19
N ASP A 354 -8.13 -20.32 -14.21
CA ASP A 354 -7.65 -21.71 -14.28
C ASP A 354 -6.28 -21.95 -13.60
N GLY A 355 -5.78 -21.01 -12.80
CA GLY A 355 -4.40 -21.00 -12.33
C GLY A 355 -4.18 -21.20 -10.84
N ASN A 356 -3.94 -22.46 -10.44
CA ASN A 356 -3.27 -22.96 -9.21
C ASN A 356 -4.11 -23.19 -7.93
N MET A 357 -4.47 -24.46 -7.78
CA MET A 357 -5.07 -25.15 -6.62
C MET A 357 -4.27 -25.07 -5.30
N VAL A 358 -3.02 -24.58 -5.32
CA VAL A 358 -2.10 -24.58 -4.16
C VAL A 358 -2.12 -23.24 -3.41
N THR A 359 -2.32 -22.11 -4.10
CA THR A 359 -2.46 -20.78 -3.48
C THR A 359 -3.83 -20.61 -2.83
N SER A 360 -4.87 -21.23 -3.39
CA SER A 360 -6.25 -21.18 -2.86
C SER A 360 -6.43 -21.83 -1.48
N PHE A 361 -5.54 -22.72 -1.05
CA PHE A 361 -5.68 -23.40 0.24
C PHE A 361 -5.26 -22.53 1.44
N LEU A 362 -4.23 -21.70 1.29
CA LEU A 362 -3.73 -20.82 2.36
C LEU A 362 -4.56 -19.53 2.54
N THR A 363 -5.10 -18.98 1.46
CA THR A 363 -6.05 -17.84 1.50
C THR A 363 -7.38 -18.22 2.14
N ARG A 364 -7.93 -19.41 1.82
CA ARG A 364 -9.22 -19.89 2.33
C ARG A 364 -9.34 -19.95 3.86
N ILE A 365 -8.27 -20.35 4.56
CA ILE A 365 -8.31 -20.47 6.04
C ILE A 365 -8.32 -19.08 6.71
N ARG A 366 -7.61 -18.10 6.13
CA ARG A 366 -7.55 -16.72 6.62
C ARG A 366 -8.87 -15.97 6.40
N GLU A 367 -9.53 -16.21 5.26
CA GLU A 367 -10.79 -15.57 4.87
C GLU A 367 -11.99 -16.09 5.66
N LYS A 368 -11.99 -17.38 6.05
CA LYS A 368 -13.06 -17.98 6.85
C LYS A 368 -13.16 -17.36 8.25
N ILE A 369 -12.03 -17.10 8.90
CA ILE A 369 -11.97 -16.41 10.21
C ILE A 369 -12.33 -14.92 10.07
N ALA A 370 -12.03 -14.30 8.92
CA ALA A 370 -12.51 -12.96 8.62
C ALA A 370 -14.03 -12.91 8.36
N HIS A 371 -14.69 -14.02 8.01
CA HIS A 371 -16.13 -14.08 7.68
C HIS A 371 -17.06 -13.83 8.86
N GLU A 372 -16.75 -14.34 10.05
CA GLU A 372 -17.69 -14.20 11.17
C GLU A 372 -17.72 -12.78 11.76
N LYS A 373 -16.62 -12.03 11.65
CA LYS A 373 -16.55 -10.61 12.04
C LYS A 373 -17.19 -9.64 11.03
N ARG A 374 -17.73 -10.15 9.90
CA ARG A 374 -18.25 -9.35 8.76
C ARG A 374 -19.77 -9.14 8.75
N LYS A 375 -20.55 -9.72 9.66
CA LYS A 375 -22.01 -9.54 9.64
C LYS A 375 -22.37 -8.08 9.91
N ASN A 376 -23.18 -7.45 9.05
CA ASN A 376 -23.71 -6.08 9.19
C ASN A 376 -24.81 -5.99 10.28
N THR A 377 -24.47 -6.39 11.50
CA THR A 377 -25.25 -6.06 12.70
C THR A 377 -25.28 -4.55 12.89
N VAL A 378 -26.21 -4.03 13.70
CA VAL A 378 -26.34 -2.58 13.98
C VAL A 378 -24.99 -1.97 14.41
N GLU A 379 -24.28 -2.63 15.33
CA GLU A 379 -22.99 -2.16 15.83
C GLU A 379 -21.90 -2.17 14.76
N ASN A 380 -21.81 -3.24 13.95
CA ASN A 380 -20.80 -3.36 12.90
C ASN A 380 -21.06 -2.41 11.73
N ALA A 381 -22.33 -2.23 11.32
CA ALA A 381 -22.69 -1.29 10.26
C ALA A 381 -22.28 0.14 10.66
N ARG A 382 -22.56 0.54 11.92
CA ARG A 382 -22.13 1.84 12.44
C ARG A 382 -20.62 2.00 12.43
N LYS A 383 -19.88 0.95 12.81
CA LYS A 383 -18.41 0.98 12.80
C LYS A 383 -17.85 1.09 11.39
N ASN A 384 -18.32 0.27 10.45
CA ASN A 384 -17.84 0.28 9.06
C ASN A 384 -18.09 1.62 8.38
N ILE A 385 -19.27 2.22 8.62
CA ILE A 385 -19.62 3.55 8.11
C ILE A 385 -18.77 4.64 8.79
N SER A 386 -18.51 4.56 10.11
CA SER A 386 -17.57 5.48 10.76
C SER A 386 -16.17 5.37 10.15
N ASP A 387 -15.60 4.17 10.07
CA ASP A 387 -14.24 3.95 9.57
C ASP A 387 -14.08 4.44 8.10
N HIS A 388 -15.14 4.42 7.28
CA HIS A 388 -15.14 4.96 5.91
C HIS A 388 -15.32 6.49 5.86
N TYR A 389 -16.23 7.06 6.66
CA TYR A 389 -16.48 8.51 6.72
C TYR A 389 -15.69 9.24 7.82
N ASP A 390 -14.68 8.59 8.43
CA ASP A 390 -13.68 9.22 9.31
C ASP A 390 -12.80 10.20 8.51
N LEU A 391 -12.90 10.20 7.18
CA LEU A 391 -12.39 11.27 6.32
C LEU A 391 -13.24 12.53 6.50
N SER A 392 -12.58 13.65 6.79
CA SER A 392 -13.26 14.93 7.02
C SER A 392 -14.15 15.33 5.84
N ASN A 393 -15.29 15.99 6.08
CA ASN A 393 -16.15 16.53 5.02
C ASN A 393 -15.38 17.36 3.97
N ALA A 394 -14.36 18.10 4.43
CA ALA A 394 -13.48 18.88 3.56
C ALA A 394 -12.77 18.03 2.49
N PHE A 395 -12.48 16.75 2.76
CA PHE A 395 -11.87 15.84 1.80
C PHE A 395 -12.84 15.51 0.64
N TYR A 396 -14.09 15.17 0.97
CA TYR A 396 -15.11 14.84 -0.02
C TYR A 396 -15.53 16.07 -0.84
N GLU A 397 -15.55 17.27 -0.23
CA GLU A 397 -15.83 18.54 -0.91
C GLU A 397 -14.85 18.84 -2.06
N LEU A 398 -13.66 18.22 -2.08
CA LEU A 398 -12.67 18.43 -3.14
C LEU A 398 -13.08 17.84 -4.50
N PHE A 399 -13.92 16.80 -4.52
CA PHE A 399 -14.22 16.08 -5.75
C PHE A 399 -15.69 15.76 -5.98
N LEU A 400 -16.54 15.82 -4.94
CA LEU A 400 -17.98 15.69 -5.11
C LEU A 400 -18.61 16.97 -5.71
N ASP A 401 -19.90 16.89 -6.01
CA ASP A 401 -20.69 18.08 -6.35
C ASP A 401 -20.96 18.95 -5.10
N ARG A 402 -21.44 20.18 -5.32
CA ARG A 402 -21.77 21.15 -4.23
C ARG A 402 -22.77 20.62 -3.19
N ARG A 403 -23.60 19.64 -3.55
CA ARG A 403 -24.59 19.01 -2.65
C ARG A 403 -24.02 17.84 -1.87
N MET A 404 -22.76 17.48 -2.09
CA MET A 404 -22.07 16.37 -1.44
C MET A 404 -22.77 15.03 -1.69
N ILE A 405 -23.15 14.78 -2.95
CA ILE A 405 -23.81 13.52 -3.32
C ILE A 405 -22.74 12.52 -3.74
N TYR A 406 -22.55 11.50 -2.91
CA TYR A 406 -21.59 10.42 -3.14
C TYR A 406 -22.32 9.15 -3.63
N SER A 407 -22.90 9.25 -4.82
CA SER A 407 -23.63 8.20 -5.54
C SER A 407 -23.65 8.52 -7.04
N CYS A 408 -24.03 7.57 -7.89
CA CYS A 408 -24.19 7.74 -9.34
C CYS A 408 -25.09 8.93 -9.71
N GLY A 409 -24.66 9.76 -10.66
CA GLY A 409 -25.49 10.76 -11.35
C GLY A 409 -26.12 10.22 -12.64
N ILE A 410 -26.99 10.99 -13.29
CA ILE A 410 -27.59 10.64 -14.59
C ILE A 410 -27.24 11.70 -15.64
N PHE A 411 -26.48 11.29 -16.65
CA PHE A 411 -26.04 12.16 -17.74
C PHE A 411 -26.98 12.02 -18.94
N ASN A 412 -27.86 13.00 -19.13
CA ASN A 412 -28.79 13.00 -20.28
C ASN A 412 -28.10 13.44 -21.58
N SER A 413 -26.92 14.05 -21.48
CA SER A 413 -26.07 14.47 -22.60
C SER A 413 -24.60 14.42 -22.17
N PRO A 414 -23.64 14.18 -23.09
CA PRO A 414 -22.20 14.20 -22.78
C PRO A 414 -21.69 15.52 -22.19
N GLU A 415 -22.39 16.63 -22.45
CA GLU A 415 -22.05 17.98 -21.97
C GLU A 415 -22.57 18.25 -20.55
N ASN A 416 -23.33 17.32 -19.95
CA ASN A 416 -23.80 17.48 -18.58
C ASN A 416 -22.63 17.51 -17.61
N THR A 417 -22.56 18.56 -16.80
CA THR A 417 -21.66 18.62 -15.65
C THR A 417 -22.07 17.58 -14.59
N LEU A 418 -21.15 17.23 -13.69
CA LEU A 418 -21.48 16.38 -12.55
C LEU A 418 -22.64 16.94 -11.72
N GLU A 419 -22.69 18.25 -11.50
CA GLU A 419 -23.77 18.93 -10.78
C GLU A 419 -25.12 18.72 -11.48
N THR A 420 -25.16 18.92 -12.80
CA THR A 420 -26.36 18.67 -13.62
C THR A 420 -26.76 17.20 -13.58
N ALA A 421 -25.80 16.28 -13.66
CA ALA A 421 -26.06 14.86 -13.61
C ALA A 421 -26.65 14.43 -12.26
N GLN A 422 -26.17 15.00 -11.15
CA GLN A 422 -26.76 14.76 -9.84
C GLN A 422 -28.18 15.34 -9.73
N GLU A 423 -28.43 16.55 -10.26
CA GLU A 423 -29.78 17.13 -10.31
C GLU A 423 -30.75 16.26 -11.13
N ASN A 424 -30.34 15.79 -12.31
CA ASN A 424 -31.11 14.86 -13.13
C ASN A 424 -31.45 13.58 -12.36
N LYS A 425 -30.47 12.98 -11.68
CA LYS A 425 -30.68 11.77 -10.87
C LYS A 425 -31.71 12.01 -9.77
N MET A 426 -31.58 13.10 -9.02
CA MET A 426 -32.49 13.40 -7.92
C MET A 426 -33.91 13.65 -8.41
N ARG A 427 -34.09 14.43 -9.49
CA ARG A 427 -35.41 14.65 -10.10
C ARG A 427 -36.03 13.33 -10.54
N ARG A 428 -35.25 12.47 -11.21
CA ARG A 428 -35.72 11.16 -11.65
C ARG A 428 -36.19 10.26 -10.51
N MET A 429 -35.49 10.27 -9.36
CA MET A 429 -35.91 9.53 -8.17
C MET A 429 -37.25 10.04 -7.61
N LEU A 430 -37.46 11.37 -7.60
CA LEU A 430 -38.72 11.98 -7.18
C LEU A 430 -39.87 11.66 -8.16
N ASP A 431 -39.60 11.69 -9.46
CA ASP A 431 -40.57 11.39 -10.52
C ASP A 431 -41.01 9.93 -10.46
N LYS A 432 -40.06 8.98 -10.36
CA LYS A 432 -40.35 7.54 -10.21
C LYS A 432 -41.16 7.26 -8.95
N ALA A 433 -40.89 7.99 -7.87
CA ALA A 433 -41.66 7.86 -6.64
C ALA A 433 -42.99 8.63 -6.70
N GLY A 434 -43.22 9.52 -7.67
CA GLY A 434 -44.40 10.39 -7.70
C GLY A 434 -44.53 11.26 -6.45
N VAL A 435 -43.43 11.89 -6.04
CA VAL A 435 -43.39 12.79 -4.86
C VAL A 435 -44.09 14.11 -5.18
N GLY A 436 -44.83 14.65 -4.22
CA GLY A 436 -45.58 15.89 -4.37
C GLY A 436 -45.75 16.59 -3.01
N ALA A 437 -46.27 17.82 -3.01
CA ALA A 437 -46.29 18.70 -1.84
C ALA A 437 -47.01 18.12 -0.60
N GLY A 438 -48.00 17.26 -0.80
CA GLY A 438 -48.76 16.61 0.27
C GLY A 438 -48.09 15.38 0.88
N HIS A 439 -47.00 14.87 0.28
CA HIS A 439 -46.39 13.62 0.71
C HIS A 439 -45.35 13.83 1.83
N HIS A 440 -45.25 12.81 2.69
CA HIS A 440 -44.14 12.64 3.63
C HIS A 440 -43.19 11.55 3.13
N LEU A 441 -41.98 11.96 2.78
CA LEU A 441 -40.90 11.14 2.24
C LEU A 441 -39.92 10.70 3.35
N LEU A 442 -39.62 9.41 3.42
CA LEU A 442 -38.48 8.87 4.17
C LEU A 442 -37.29 8.69 3.22
N GLU A 443 -36.17 9.35 3.53
CA GLU A 443 -34.89 9.11 2.86
C GLU A 443 -34.00 8.22 3.74
N ILE A 444 -33.79 6.97 3.32
CA ILE A 444 -32.94 5.99 4.02
C ILE A 444 -31.50 6.15 3.53
N GLY A 445 -30.60 6.56 4.43
CA GLY A 445 -29.21 6.85 4.09
C GLY A 445 -29.02 8.25 3.50
N CYS A 446 -29.49 9.29 4.20
CA CYS A 446 -29.60 10.64 3.66
C CYS A 446 -28.28 11.39 3.42
N GLY A 447 -27.14 10.75 3.67
CA GLY A 447 -25.81 11.35 3.54
C GLY A 447 -25.72 12.72 4.22
N TRP A 448 -25.20 13.70 3.49
CA TRP A 448 -25.06 15.09 3.95
C TRP A 448 -26.29 15.97 3.70
N GLY A 449 -27.47 15.38 3.48
CA GLY A 449 -28.76 16.07 3.35
C GLY A 449 -28.99 16.76 1.99
N GLY A 450 -28.14 16.49 0.99
CA GLY A 450 -28.25 17.11 -0.34
C GLY A 450 -29.57 16.79 -1.06
N PHE A 451 -30.01 15.53 -1.00
CA PHE A 451 -31.27 15.11 -1.62
C PHE A 451 -32.49 15.59 -0.83
N ALA A 452 -32.49 15.50 0.51
CA ALA A 452 -33.58 16.04 1.34
C ALA A 452 -33.91 17.51 1.02
N VAL A 453 -32.88 18.37 0.95
CA VAL A 453 -33.05 19.78 0.60
C VAL A 453 -33.59 19.94 -0.83
N PHE A 454 -33.06 19.17 -1.78
CA PHE A 454 -33.54 19.19 -3.17
C PHE A 454 -35.01 18.78 -3.28
N ALA A 455 -35.40 17.69 -2.62
CA ALA A 455 -36.77 17.16 -2.65
C ALA A 455 -37.81 18.16 -2.14
N VAL A 456 -37.52 18.83 -1.02
CA VAL A 456 -38.43 19.85 -0.46
C VAL A 456 -38.50 21.08 -1.37
N LYS A 457 -37.37 21.55 -1.91
CA LYS A 457 -37.36 22.70 -2.81
C LYS A 457 -38.11 22.43 -4.12
N GLU A 458 -37.98 21.23 -4.67
CA GLU A 458 -38.59 20.86 -5.95
C GLU A 458 -40.10 20.57 -5.82
N THR A 459 -40.53 19.97 -4.71
CA THR A 459 -41.89 19.42 -4.59
C THR A 459 -42.73 20.02 -3.46
N GLY A 460 -42.13 20.68 -2.48
CA GLY A 460 -42.79 21.16 -1.26
C GLY A 460 -43.17 20.05 -0.27
N CYS A 461 -42.72 18.81 -0.49
CA CYS A 461 -43.01 17.68 0.39
C CYS A 461 -42.39 17.84 1.79
N ARG A 462 -42.71 16.93 2.71
CA ARG A 462 -42.00 16.80 3.98
C ARG A 462 -40.98 15.67 3.88
N VAL A 463 -39.79 15.83 4.46
CA VAL A 463 -38.75 14.81 4.43
C VAL A 463 -38.32 14.41 5.85
N THR A 464 -38.24 13.12 6.11
CA THR A 464 -37.44 12.56 7.20
C THR A 464 -36.22 11.86 6.61
N GLY A 465 -35.04 12.42 6.81
CA GLY A 465 -33.77 11.81 6.41
C GLY A 465 -33.13 11.06 7.56
N ILE A 466 -32.56 9.88 7.31
CA ILE A 466 -31.88 9.10 8.35
C ILE A 466 -30.46 8.73 7.93
N THR A 467 -29.53 8.82 8.87
CA THR A 467 -28.14 8.36 8.71
C THR A 467 -27.66 7.72 10.02
N ILE A 468 -26.64 6.87 9.93
CA ILE A 468 -25.94 6.32 11.11
C ILE A 468 -24.57 6.98 11.35
N SER A 469 -24.12 7.84 10.43
CA SER A 469 -22.88 8.62 10.56
C SER A 469 -23.15 9.93 11.28
N ARG A 470 -22.41 10.18 12.37
CA ARG A 470 -22.50 11.42 13.14
C ARG A 470 -22.05 12.63 12.33
N ALA A 471 -20.96 12.51 11.57
CA ALA A 471 -20.43 13.60 10.74
C ALA A 471 -21.41 14.01 9.62
N GLN A 472 -22.07 13.02 9.01
CA GLN A 472 -23.13 13.27 8.03
C GLN A 472 -24.34 13.93 8.67
N TYR A 473 -24.79 13.42 9.82
CA TYR A 473 -25.90 13.99 10.58
C TYR A 473 -25.68 15.48 10.90
N GLU A 474 -24.52 15.81 11.47
CA GLU A 474 -24.20 17.19 11.85
C GLU A 474 -24.20 18.13 10.63
N ARG A 475 -23.58 17.69 9.52
CA ARG A 475 -23.54 18.49 8.27
C ARG A 475 -24.91 18.60 7.61
N ALA A 476 -25.72 17.55 7.63
CA ALA A 476 -27.07 17.54 7.08
C ALA A 476 -27.99 18.49 7.87
N CYS A 477 -27.97 18.43 9.21
CA CYS A 477 -28.70 19.35 10.07
C CYS A 477 -28.29 20.80 9.80
N GLN A 478 -26.98 21.07 9.71
CA GLN A 478 -26.49 22.42 9.39
C GLN A 478 -26.99 22.88 8.02
N ARG A 479 -26.93 22.03 6.99
CA ARG A 479 -27.42 22.35 5.64
C ARG A 479 -28.92 22.68 5.64
N VAL A 480 -29.74 21.90 6.35
CA VAL A 480 -31.19 22.16 6.47
C VAL A 480 -31.45 23.53 7.11
N LYS A 481 -30.68 23.87 8.16
CA LYS A 481 -30.78 25.16 8.84
C LYS A 481 -30.34 26.32 7.95
N ASP A 482 -29.21 26.18 7.25
CA ASP A 482 -28.68 27.20 6.33
C ASP A 482 -29.68 27.52 5.20
N GLU A 483 -30.48 26.54 4.81
CA GLU A 483 -31.52 26.66 3.79
C GLU A 483 -32.88 27.09 4.34
N GLY A 484 -33.03 27.20 5.68
CA GLY A 484 -34.27 27.61 6.33
C GLY A 484 -35.42 26.61 6.20
N LEU A 485 -35.13 25.31 6.08
CA LEU A 485 -36.13 24.25 5.80
C LEU A 485 -36.42 23.35 7.01
N GLU A 486 -36.16 23.82 8.23
CA GLU A 486 -36.32 23.05 9.48
C GLU A 486 -37.78 22.65 9.76
N ASP A 487 -38.76 23.35 9.20
CA ASP A 487 -40.19 23.04 9.30
C ASP A 487 -40.61 21.87 8.40
N ARG A 488 -39.84 21.59 7.35
CA ARG A 488 -40.13 20.56 6.34
C ARG A 488 -39.18 19.37 6.38
N ILE A 489 -37.98 19.53 6.91
CA ILE A 489 -36.95 18.48 6.92
C ILE A 489 -36.57 18.13 8.35
N THR A 490 -36.69 16.85 8.69
CA THR A 490 -36.17 16.29 9.94
C THR A 490 -35.06 15.30 9.63
N ILE A 491 -33.86 15.50 10.18
CA ILE A 491 -32.74 14.55 10.07
C ILE A 491 -32.60 13.78 11.38
N LEU A 492 -32.45 12.46 11.30
CA LEU A 492 -32.30 11.57 12.46
C LEU A 492 -30.99 10.78 12.37
N LEU A 493 -30.21 10.79 13.46
CA LEU A 493 -29.08 9.88 13.65
C LEU A 493 -29.61 8.53 14.17
N LYS A 494 -30.22 7.74 13.29
CA LYS A 494 -30.89 6.49 13.65
C LYS A 494 -30.76 5.44 12.55
N ASP A 495 -30.65 4.19 12.97
CA ASP A 495 -30.72 3.04 12.07
C ASP A 495 -32.16 2.83 11.57
N TYR A 496 -32.32 2.49 10.28
CA TYR A 496 -33.62 2.28 9.64
C TYR A 496 -34.48 1.23 10.36
N ARG A 497 -33.85 0.23 10.99
CA ARG A 497 -34.52 -0.84 11.76
C ARG A 497 -35.29 -0.31 12.97
N HIS A 498 -34.98 0.89 13.44
CA HIS A 498 -35.61 1.51 14.60
C HIS A 498 -36.53 2.68 14.24
N ILE A 499 -36.77 2.94 12.96
CA ILE A 499 -37.72 3.96 12.52
C ILE A 499 -39.14 3.47 12.76
N GLN A 500 -40.01 4.40 13.13
CA GLN A 500 -41.42 4.18 13.41
C GLN A 500 -42.25 5.21 12.64
N GLY A 501 -43.54 4.92 12.45
CA GLY A 501 -44.45 5.76 11.68
C GLY A 501 -44.81 5.16 10.33
N GLN A 502 -45.45 5.98 9.50
CA GLN A 502 -45.89 5.65 8.14
C GLN A 502 -45.48 6.79 7.22
N PHE A 503 -45.00 6.45 6.04
CA PHE A 503 -44.52 7.39 5.03
C PHE A 503 -45.20 7.12 3.70
N ASP A 504 -45.52 8.19 2.97
CA ASP A 504 -46.14 8.07 1.66
C ASP A 504 -45.13 7.57 0.63
N ARG A 505 -43.85 7.93 0.82
CA ARG A 505 -42.77 7.63 -0.11
C ARG A 505 -41.53 7.20 0.65
N ILE A 506 -40.79 6.24 0.11
CA ILE A 506 -39.47 5.85 0.60
C ILE A 506 -38.47 5.96 -0.54
N ILE A 507 -37.37 6.67 -0.31
CA ILE A 507 -36.24 6.71 -1.24
C ILE A 507 -34.98 6.23 -0.52
N SER A 508 -34.23 5.33 -1.15
CA SER A 508 -32.98 4.78 -0.61
C SER A 508 -31.93 4.76 -1.73
N ILE A 509 -30.87 5.55 -1.60
CA ILE A 509 -29.86 5.70 -2.67
C ILE A 509 -28.55 5.09 -2.20
N GLU A 510 -28.11 4.02 -2.85
CA GLU A 510 -26.82 3.35 -2.62
C GLU A 510 -26.52 3.07 -1.14
N MET A 511 -27.57 2.59 -0.45
CA MET A 511 -27.53 2.21 0.96
C MET A 511 -27.59 0.68 1.14
N ILE A 512 -28.22 -0.03 0.19
CA ILE A 512 -28.43 -1.48 0.26
C ILE A 512 -27.09 -2.24 0.34
N GLU A 513 -26.05 -1.65 -0.22
CA GLU A 513 -24.67 -2.14 -0.22
C GLU A 513 -24.11 -2.30 1.20
N ALA A 514 -24.64 -1.54 2.17
CA ALA A 514 -24.27 -1.63 3.58
C ALA A 514 -25.16 -2.59 4.39
N VAL A 515 -26.23 -3.14 3.81
CA VAL A 515 -27.17 -4.05 4.51
C VAL A 515 -26.58 -5.44 4.67
N GLY A 516 -25.94 -5.96 3.62
CA GLY A 516 -25.39 -7.31 3.59
C GLY A 516 -26.43 -8.40 3.27
N PRO A 517 -25.98 -9.56 2.74
CA PRO A 517 -26.85 -10.50 2.04
C PRO A 517 -27.91 -11.13 2.95
N GLN A 518 -27.54 -11.48 4.18
CA GLN A 518 -28.47 -12.11 5.14
C GLN A 518 -29.57 -11.16 5.67
N PHE A 519 -29.45 -9.85 5.43
CA PHE A 519 -30.37 -8.85 5.98
C PHE A 519 -31.25 -8.17 4.93
N LEU A 520 -31.06 -8.46 3.63
CA LEU A 520 -31.87 -7.90 2.54
C LEU A 520 -33.38 -8.09 2.78
N GLY A 521 -33.80 -9.30 3.16
CA GLY A 521 -35.20 -9.58 3.48
C GLY A 521 -35.75 -8.79 4.68
N THR A 522 -34.90 -8.53 5.68
CA THR A 522 -35.29 -7.68 6.83
C THR A 522 -35.39 -6.22 6.41
N PHE A 523 -34.51 -5.76 5.51
CA PHE A 523 -34.56 -4.41 4.96
C PHE A 523 -35.86 -4.14 4.21
N PHE A 524 -36.22 -4.98 3.23
CA PHE A 524 -37.46 -4.79 2.46
C PHE A 524 -38.71 -4.94 3.32
N ARG A 525 -38.76 -5.92 4.23
CA ARG A 525 -39.85 -6.05 5.21
C ARG A 525 -40.04 -4.77 6.01
N ARG A 526 -38.94 -4.18 6.50
CA ARG A 526 -39.05 -2.98 7.31
C ARG A 526 -39.47 -1.76 6.49
N CYS A 527 -39.02 -1.64 5.25
CA CYS A 527 -39.52 -0.62 4.33
C CYS A 527 -41.02 -0.78 4.08
N ARG A 528 -41.49 -2.02 3.88
CA ARG A 528 -42.92 -2.29 3.71
C ARG A 528 -43.75 -1.87 4.92
N GLU A 529 -43.30 -2.19 6.13
CA GLU A 529 -43.97 -1.82 7.38
C GLU A 529 -44.04 -0.30 7.61
N LEU A 530 -43.11 0.46 7.03
CA LEU A 530 -43.05 1.92 7.13
C LEU A 530 -43.81 2.64 6.01
N LEU A 531 -44.24 1.92 4.97
CA LEU A 531 -44.88 2.51 3.79
C LEU A 531 -46.41 2.41 3.89
N THR A 532 -47.10 3.50 3.57
CA THR A 532 -48.57 3.50 3.52
C THR A 532 -49.10 2.50 2.47
N PRO A 533 -50.39 2.10 2.53
CA PRO A 533 -50.96 1.16 1.55
C PRO A 533 -50.82 1.61 0.09
N ASN A 534 -50.89 2.93 -0.17
CA ASN A 534 -50.73 3.52 -1.51
C ASN A 534 -49.33 4.12 -1.71
N GLY A 535 -48.36 3.75 -0.88
CA GLY A 535 -47.04 4.34 -0.92
C GLY A 535 -46.18 3.74 -2.02
N VAL A 536 -45.10 4.45 -2.37
CA VAL A 536 -44.14 4.02 -3.39
C VAL A 536 -42.74 4.04 -2.78
N MET A 537 -41.99 2.96 -2.97
CA MET A 537 -40.57 2.89 -2.64
C MET A 537 -39.75 2.90 -3.92
N VAL A 538 -38.73 3.76 -3.97
CA VAL A 538 -37.73 3.75 -5.05
C VAL A 538 -36.34 3.60 -4.43
N PHE A 539 -35.55 2.67 -4.92
CA PHE A 539 -34.17 2.55 -4.48
C PHE A 539 -33.19 2.51 -5.65
N GLN A 540 -31.99 3.03 -5.40
CA GLN A 540 -30.83 2.92 -6.27
C GLN A 540 -29.81 2.00 -5.59
N THR A 541 -29.24 1.03 -6.30
CA THR A 541 -28.21 0.13 -5.75
C THR A 541 -27.28 -0.38 -6.83
N ILE A 542 -26.00 -0.46 -6.48
CA ILE A 542 -25.00 -1.15 -7.26
C ILE A 542 -25.27 -2.65 -7.19
N THR A 543 -25.11 -3.34 -8.31
CA THR A 543 -25.32 -4.77 -8.46
C THR A 543 -24.14 -5.47 -9.13
N ILE A 544 -24.06 -6.79 -8.91
CA ILE A 544 -23.14 -7.68 -9.61
C ILE A 544 -23.95 -8.72 -10.40
N ALA A 545 -23.39 -9.17 -11.53
CA ALA A 545 -24.02 -10.19 -12.36
C ALA A 545 -24.29 -11.50 -11.59
N ASP A 546 -25.44 -12.13 -11.85
CA ASP A 546 -25.92 -13.31 -11.13
C ASP A 546 -24.94 -14.49 -11.19
N ASP A 547 -24.28 -14.70 -12.33
CA ASP A 547 -23.29 -15.77 -12.55
C ASP A 547 -22.04 -15.65 -11.67
N ARG A 548 -21.76 -14.45 -11.15
CA ARG A 548 -20.62 -14.15 -10.28
C ARG A 548 -20.98 -14.01 -8.81
N TYR A 549 -22.26 -13.88 -8.49
CA TYR A 549 -22.73 -13.57 -7.15
C TYR A 549 -22.28 -14.59 -6.11
N ASP A 550 -22.43 -15.89 -6.39
CA ASP A 550 -22.03 -16.95 -5.45
C ASP A 550 -20.54 -16.95 -5.14
N ARG A 551 -19.68 -16.61 -6.12
CA ARG A 551 -18.24 -16.47 -5.90
C ARG A 551 -17.94 -15.21 -5.08
N TYR A 552 -18.58 -14.10 -5.45
CA TYR A 552 -18.45 -12.82 -4.74
C TYR A 552 -18.81 -12.92 -3.25
N LEU A 553 -19.83 -13.71 -2.89
CA LEU A 553 -20.20 -13.94 -1.49
C LEU A 553 -19.13 -14.70 -0.69
N ARG A 554 -18.30 -15.52 -1.35
CA ARG A 554 -17.32 -16.40 -0.69
C ARG A 554 -15.95 -15.73 -0.54
N GLU A 555 -15.60 -14.84 -1.45
CA GLU A 555 -14.28 -14.22 -1.55
C GLU A 555 -14.33 -12.77 -1.03
N ARG A 556 -13.17 -12.21 -0.67
CA ARG A 556 -13.04 -10.80 -0.32
C ARG A 556 -12.21 -10.12 -1.39
N ASP A 557 -12.72 -9.03 -1.96
CA ASP A 557 -11.96 -8.21 -2.91
C ASP A 557 -11.22 -7.05 -2.23
N TRP A 558 -10.39 -6.35 -3.01
CA TRP A 558 -9.64 -5.19 -2.54
C TRP A 558 -10.55 -4.05 -2.05
N ILE A 559 -11.71 -3.83 -2.67
CA ILE A 559 -12.66 -2.76 -2.33
C ILE A 559 -13.27 -3.01 -0.95
N GLN A 560 -13.77 -4.23 -0.70
CA GLN A 560 -14.23 -4.67 0.63
C GLN A 560 -13.10 -4.71 1.67
N LYS A 561 -11.85 -4.75 1.22
CA LYS A 561 -10.69 -4.69 2.12
C LYS A 561 -10.36 -3.28 2.58
N HIS A 562 -10.30 -2.35 1.63
CA HIS A 562 -9.66 -1.06 1.84
C HIS A 562 -10.60 0.13 1.79
N ILE A 563 -11.76 -0.01 1.16
CA ILE A 563 -12.70 1.08 0.91
C ILE A 563 -14.00 0.85 1.66
N PHE A 564 -14.72 -0.23 1.39
CA PHE A 564 -16.02 -0.51 1.99
C PHE A 564 -16.02 -1.83 2.78
N PRO A 565 -15.39 -1.87 3.98
CA PRO A 565 -15.50 -3.04 4.86
C PRO A 565 -16.96 -3.40 5.12
N GLY A 566 -17.34 -4.65 4.83
CA GLY A 566 -18.73 -5.11 4.99
C GLY A 566 -19.68 -4.74 3.85
N GLY A 567 -19.19 -4.05 2.81
CA GLY A 567 -19.94 -3.77 1.60
C GLY A 567 -20.33 -5.05 0.86
N HIS A 568 -21.53 -5.06 0.29
CA HIS A 568 -22.13 -6.20 -0.39
C HIS A 568 -22.90 -5.72 -1.62
N LEU A 569 -22.50 -6.16 -2.80
CA LEU A 569 -23.25 -5.93 -4.04
C LEU A 569 -24.28 -7.06 -4.22
N PRO A 570 -25.59 -6.81 -4.15
CA PRO A 570 -26.59 -7.80 -4.51
C PRO A 570 -26.56 -8.11 -6.02
N CYS A 571 -27.13 -9.24 -6.41
CA CYS A 571 -27.53 -9.49 -7.81
C CYS A 571 -29.06 -9.37 -7.94
N LEU A 572 -29.57 -9.25 -9.17
CA LEU A 572 -31.01 -9.11 -9.43
C LEU A 572 -31.80 -10.24 -8.80
N LYS A 573 -31.37 -11.49 -8.99
CA LYS A 573 -32.02 -12.66 -8.37
C LYS A 573 -32.11 -12.54 -6.85
N SER A 574 -31.04 -12.08 -6.20
CA SER A 574 -31.03 -11.95 -4.73
C SER A 574 -31.95 -10.82 -4.22
N LEU A 575 -32.15 -9.77 -5.02
CA LEU A 575 -33.11 -8.71 -4.73
C LEU A 575 -34.54 -9.25 -4.88
N ASP A 576 -34.84 -9.91 -6.00
CA ASP A 576 -36.16 -10.51 -6.26
C ASP A 576 -36.54 -11.50 -5.15
N ASP A 577 -35.64 -12.41 -4.80
CA ASP A 577 -35.85 -13.38 -3.71
C ASP A 577 -36.12 -12.68 -2.38
N ALA A 578 -35.39 -11.61 -2.07
CA ALA A 578 -35.54 -10.86 -0.83
C ALA A 578 -36.82 -10.01 -0.78
N ILE A 579 -37.25 -9.44 -1.91
CA ILE A 579 -38.45 -8.62 -2.02
C ILE A 579 -39.69 -9.53 -1.98
N LEU A 580 -39.80 -10.48 -2.90
CA LEU A 580 -40.98 -11.33 -3.08
C LEU A 580 -41.11 -12.38 -1.96
N GLY A 581 -39.99 -12.84 -1.39
CA GLY A 581 -39.99 -13.83 -0.31
C GLY A 581 -40.35 -13.25 1.07
N HIS A 582 -40.40 -11.93 1.23
CA HIS A 582 -40.56 -11.30 2.54
C HIS A 582 -41.57 -10.16 2.60
N THR A 583 -42.11 -9.74 1.46
CA THR A 583 -43.07 -8.64 1.35
C THR A 583 -44.17 -8.94 0.33
N ASP A 584 -45.21 -8.13 0.36
CA ASP A 584 -46.26 -8.02 -0.65
C ASP A 584 -45.94 -6.94 -1.71
N PHE A 585 -44.68 -6.54 -1.86
CA PHE A 585 -44.30 -5.59 -2.91
C PHE A 585 -44.40 -6.21 -4.32
N GLU A 586 -44.76 -5.38 -5.28
CA GLU A 586 -44.60 -5.62 -6.71
C GLU A 586 -43.49 -4.73 -7.26
N ILE A 587 -42.64 -5.33 -8.10
CA ILE A 587 -41.62 -4.59 -8.85
C ILE A 587 -42.29 -4.03 -10.10
N THR A 588 -42.52 -2.71 -10.12
CA THR A 588 -43.24 -2.03 -11.22
C THR A 588 -42.29 -1.39 -12.23
N GLY A 589 -41.00 -1.32 -11.92
CA GLY A 589 -39.98 -0.88 -12.88
C GLY A 589 -38.57 -1.10 -12.37
N THR A 590 -37.67 -1.46 -13.29
CA THR A 590 -36.24 -1.58 -13.05
C THR A 590 -35.51 -0.91 -14.21
N GLU A 591 -34.53 -0.08 -13.89
CA GLU A 591 -33.74 0.61 -14.89
C GLU A 591 -32.25 0.53 -14.56
N HIS A 592 -31.45 0.22 -15.58
CA HIS A 592 -30.00 0.11 -15.48
C HIS A 592 -29.33 1.45 -15.82
N ILE A 593 -28.48 1.92 -14.92
CA ILE A 593 -27.77 3.20 -15.01
C ILE A 593 -26.25 3.06 -14.82
N GLY A 594 -25.70 1.84 -14.80
CA GLY A 594 -24.28 1.61 -14.52
C GLY A 594 -23.30 2.39 -15.42
N GLN A 595 -23.65 2.59 -16.69
CA GLN A 595 -22.82 3.39 -17.60
C GLN A 595 -22.70 4.87 -17.16
N HIS A 596 -23.73 5.43 -16.52
CA HIS A 596 -23.63 6.76 -15.93
C HIS A 596 -22.72 6.78 -14.70
N TYR A 597 -22.56 5.65 -14.02
CA TYR A 597 -21.65 5.55 -12.88
C TYR A 597 -20.19 5.58 -13.36
N ALA A 598 -19.87 4.95 -14.50
CA ALA A 598 -18.56 5.10 -15.11
C ALA A 598 -18.20 6.58 -15.33
N THR A 599 -19.09 7.36 -15.94
CA THR A 599 -18.91 8.81 -16.13
C THR A 599 -18.86 9.59 -14.80
N THR A 600 -19.65 9.18 -13.80
CA THR A 600 -19.61 9.79 -12.46
C THR A 600 -18.24 9.60 -11.80
N LEU A 601 -17.69 8.38 -11.86
CA LEU A 601 -16.40 8.03 -11.28
C LEU A 601 -15.23 8.68 -12.03
N GLU A 602 -15.33 8.80 -13.36
CA GLU A 602 -14.39 9.58 -14.16
C GLU A 602 -14.36 11.04 -13.70
N ALA A 603 -15.53 11.68 -13.55
CA ALA A 603 -15.63 13.07 -13.09
C ALA A 603 -15.06 13.25 -11.67
N TRP A 604 -15.33 12.31 -10.75
CA TRP A 604 -14.74 12.31 -9.41
C TRP A 604 -13.22 12.12 -9.45
N ARG A 605 -12.73 11.19 -10.27
CA ARG A 605 -11.29 10.93 -10.45
C ARG A 605 -10.58 12.17 -10.97
N ASP A 606 -11.12 12.82 -11.98
CA ASP A 606 -10.51 14.00 -12.58
C ASP A 606 -10.46 15.18 -11.60
N ARG A 607 -11.56 15.43 -10.87
CA ARG A 607 -11.57 16.45 -9.81
C ARG A 607 -10.59 16.11 -8.69
N PHE A 608 -10.53 14.85 -8.26
CA PHE A 608 -9.58 14.39 -7.24
C PHE A 608 -8.12 14.58 -7.68
N LEU A 609 -7.80 14.26 -8.93
CA LEU A 609 -6.47 14.45 -9.52
C LEU A 609 -6.09 15.94 -9.61
N GLN A 610 -7.04 16.80 -9.97
CA GLN A 610 -6.84 18.26 -9.97
C GLN A 610 -6.65 18.82 -8.55
N ALA A 611 -7.33 18.23 -7.55
CA ALA A 611 -7.26 18.63 -6.16
C ALA A 611 -6.06 18.05 -5.37
N LEU A 612 -5.16 17.28 -6.01
CA LEU A 612 -4.01 16.67 -5.33
C LEU A 612 -3.17 17.62 -4.47
N PRO A 613 -2.92 18.89 -4.87
CA PRO A 613 -2.22 19.84 -3.99
C PRO A 613 -2.96 20.08 -2.67
N ALA A 614 -4.29 20.20 -2.71
CA ALA A 614 -5.13 20.36 -1.52
C ALA A 614 -5.21 19.08 -0.69
N VAL A 615 -5.33 17.91 -1.34
CA VAL A 615 -5.27 16.61 -0.65
C VAL A 615 -3.95 16.46 0.12
N ARG A 616 -2.82 16.85 -0.49
CA ARG A 616 -1.51 16.82 0.17
C ARG A 616 -1.39 17.81 1.33
N SER A 617 -1.96 19.01 1.21
CA SER A 617 -1.92 20.00 2.29
C SER A 617 -2.76 19.60 3.51
N MET A 618 -3.77 18.74 3.33
CA MET A 618 -4.52 18.10 4.42
C MET A 618 -3.71 17.02 5.18
N GLY A 619 -2.51 16.68 4.72
CA GLY A 619 -1.62 15.72 5.38
C GLY A 619 -1.79 14.25 4.95
N PHE A 620 -2.54 13.99 3.87
CA PHE A 620 -2.70 12.64 3.34
C PHE A 620 -1.41 12.10 2.69
N THR A 621 -1.07 10.84 2.97
CA THR A 621 0.18 10.21 2.51
C THR A 621 0.12 9.86 1.01
N PRO A 622 1.27 9.69 0.33
CA PRO A 622 1.30 9.19 -1.04
C PRO A 622 0.57 7.85 -1.22
N GLY A 623 0.68 6.94 -0.25
CA GLY A 623 -0.03 5.67 -0.27
C GLY A 623 -1.56 5.85 -0.21
N PHE A 624 -2.05 6.79 0.60
CA PHE A 624 -3.48 7.11 0.62
C PHE A 624 -3.96 7.67 -0.73
N ILE A 625 -3.20 8.58 -1.33
CA ILE A 625 -3.52 9.16 -2.65
C ILE A 625 -3.58 8.06 -3.71
N ARG A 626 -2.59 7.15 -3.75
CA ARG A 626 -2.57 6.02 -4.69
C ARG A 626 -3.73 5.07 -4.44
N LYS A 627 -4.08 4.79 -3.18
CA LYS A 627 -5.27 4.01 -2.83
C LYS A 627 -6.53 4.61 -3.45
N TRP A 628 -6.72 5.93 -3.37
CA TRP A 628 -7.90 6.57 -3.94
C TRP A 628 -7.95 6.63 -5.45
N ILE A 629 -6.81 6.88 -6.10
CA ILE A 629 -6.70 6.75 -7.55
C ILE A 629 -7.07 5.32 -7.97
N TYR A 630 -6.55 4.32 -7.24
CA TYR A 630 -6.82 2.91 -7.53
C TYR A 630 -8.30 2.56 -7.42
N TYR A 631 -8.93 2.95 -6.31
CA TYR A 631 -10.37 2.77 -6.09
C TYR A 631 -11.21 3.38 -7.21
N LEU A 632 -11.05 4.67 -7.49
CA LEU A 632 -11.87 5.37 -8.47
C LEU A 632 -11.69 4.75 -9.86
N SER A 633 -10.45 4.48 -10.27
CA SER A 633 -10.17 3.89 -11.58
C SER A 633 -10.67 2.44 -11.74
N VAL A 634 -10.58 1.61 -10.70
CA VAL A 634 -11.05 0.22 -10.77
C VAL A 634 -12.57 0.16 -10.80
N CYS A 635 -13.25 0.99 -10.00
CA CYS A 635 -14.71 1.09 -10.05
C CYS A 635 -15.19 1.66 -11.40
N GLU A 636 -14.53 2.70 -11.93
CA GLU A 636 -14.85 3.29 -13.24
C GLU A 636 -14.81 2.22 -14.34
N ALA A 637 -13.70 1.48 -14.43
CA ALA A 637 -13.56 0.37 -15.38
C ALA A 637 -14.58 -0.75 -15.14
N GLY A 638 -14.93 -1.03 -13.88
CA GLY A 638 -15.92 -2.02 -13.48
C GLY A 638 -17.31 -1.72 -14.07
N PHE A 639 -17.77 -0.49 -13.94
CA PHE A 639 -19.05 -0.05 -14.51
C PHE A 639 -19.00 0.06 -16.04
N ASP A 640 -17.94 0.65 -16.58
CA ASP A 640 -17.76 0.86 -18.02
C ASP A 640 -17.83 -0.46 -18.80
N THR A 641 -17.21 -1.51 -18.27
CA THR A 641 -17.20 -2.85 -18.87
C THR A 641 -18.44 -3.70 -18.55
N GLY A 642 -19.37 -3.21 -17.72
CA GLY A 642 -20.52 -3.99 -17.23
C GLY A 642 -20.14 -5.12 -16.27
N ALA A 643 -18.94 -5.08 -15.67
CA ALA A 643 -18.54 -6.00 -14.62
C ALA A 643 -19.22 -5.71 -13.28
N ILE A 644 -19.78 -4.53 -13.09
CA ILE A 644 -20.80 -4.21 -12.10
C ILE A 644 -21.79 -3.27 -12.78
N ASP A 645 -22.98 -3.15 -12.21
CA ASP A 645 -24.02 -2.27 -12.73
C ASP A 645 -24.64 -1.48 -11.58
N ASP A 646 -25.45 -0.48 -11.88
CA ASP A 646 -26.23 0.27 -10.90
C ASP A 646 -27.66 0.37 -11.42
N ILE A 647 -28.64 0.14 -10.56
CA ILE A 647 -30.04 0.08 -10.97
C ILE A 647 -30.89 1.00 -10.12
N GLN A 648 -31.98 1.51 -10.71
CA GLN A 648 -33.10 2.12 -10.01
C GLN A 648 -34.32 1.21 -10.11
N MET A 649 -34.87 0.79 -8.96
CA MET A 649 -36.03 -0.10 -8.89
C MET A 649 -37.18 0.56 -8.14
N VAL A 650 -38.40 0.36 -8.64
CA VAL A 650 -39.66 0.90 -8.10
C VAL A 650 -40.50 -0.24 -7.54
N LEU A 651 -40.92 -0.08 -6.29
CA LEU A 651 -41.75 -1.04 -5.56
C LEU A 651 -43.05 -0.38 -5.09
N THR A 652 -44.16 -1.09 -5.28
CA THR A 652 -45.49 -0.70 -4.77
C THR A 652 -46.14 -1.86 -4.02
N PRO A 653 -46.90 -1.61 -2.93
CA PRO A 653 -47.72 -2.65 -2.33
C PRO A 653 -48.74 -3.23 -3.31
N LYS A 654 -49.10 -4.50 -3.13
CA LYS A 654 -50.21 -5.17 -3.84
C LYS A 654 -51.58 -4.61 -3.50
#